data_AF-A0A919BZN2-F1
#
_entry.id   AF-A0A919BZN2-F1
#
_cell.length_a   1.000
_cell.length_b   1.000
_cell.length_c   1.000
_cell.angle_alpha   90.00
_cell.angle_beta   90.00
_cell.angle_gamma   90.00
#
_symmetry.space_group_name_H-M   'P 1'
#
loop_
_entity.id
_entity.type
_entity.pdbx_description
1 polymer ?
#
loop_
_entity_poly.entity_id
_entity_poly.type
_entity_poly.pdbx_seq_one_letter_code
_entity_poly.pdbx_strand_id
1 'polypeptide(L)'
;MCGFPLSGDLVLGAATEEDHRSAAAELAAAAHAWDLDAARRALSEPAEQAEIAGLLRLAPTGAPRPAGDPEPVGDPDSFRAPHPAGSPGPVAAGAPAVAAEPQALAGLLHRLTTGELSEVLFVEFGTRRAAVVRAYADAAGLPRTRPHAETPWTDLVPRLAPARALRRFQLAGGIGTVEPVDRTAFDQAVRDWLRTVVPGAYEATDPRATALVLLRGGTGWTLLDRAAAVLRDVCPARTESSPAPAPGPGTVSATTARVRRLLRGAPLREPHTLLLARTGTATGGHVPVELAHHVLFEAGTRLAPGETRTVSVTVHSGPPAPAPPAGTAAPCDTVTVVLPLLAGRYGPAEHRPPLLGLPRAELPVRGSAHLSFVLHGPGEIEVRADGARIRAEAPQGAGPDLAALLARMPRRLRRPRPVELICAVEMSGTDRAEIAERVGFTGDLIRAAERHGRAGGGLRVAVIGYYDHAPRNEHQPDRKVIRSVRPGPPGRALRHLREMTSEVQPRRTLTSSLEDALKAAARMTADRRDEPVGQVLLVVGDRPPAPYAQEGLVPGCPLAVDWREQLRTLRLRGVRVGVRAEPFAPPVAPGTPGGERLRRYLSGTWHDLLGTDRLLLRPGTDSAERAALALTAGPSHATDGIPLAFAAPPFAPGRSDPPRS
;
A
#
# COMPACT_ATOMS: atom_id res chain seq x y z
N MET A 1 24.12 58.83 13.73
CA MET A 1 25.06 58.96 12.60
C MET A 1 24.66 57.95 11.53
N CYS A 2 24.11 58.41 10.42
CA CYS A 2 23.73 57.55 9.29
C CYS A 2 25.04 57.19 8.56
N GLY A 3 25.53 55.94 8.67
CA GLY A 3 26.84 55.51 8.18
C GLY A 3 26.96 55.38 6.65
N PHE A 4 26.44 56.34 5.90
CA PHE A 4 26.62 56.39 4.45
C PHE A 4 28.00 56.97 4.11
N PRO A 5 28.84 56.27 3.34
CA PRO A 5 30.03 56.88 2.75
C PRO A 5 29.57 57.97 1.79
N LEU A 6 29.98 59.21 2.06
CA LEU A 6 29.78 60.31 1.11
C LEU A 6 30.71 60.07 -0.08
N SER A 7 30.13 59.87 -1.26
CA SER A 7 30.85 59.76 -2.53
C SER A 7 30.47 60.95 -3.42
N GLY A 8 31.48 61.69 -3.89
CA GLY A 8 31.32 62.91 -4.69
C GLY A 8 32.43 63.90 -4.38
N ASP A 9 32.63 64.88 -5.25
CA ASP A 9 33.62 65.94 -5.04
C ASP A 9 33.25 66.78 -3.81
N LEU A 10 34.24 67.05 -2.94
CA LEU A 10 34.05 67.95 -1.80
C LEU A 10 33.86 69.38 -2.32
N VAL A 11 32.62 69.84 -2.36
CA VAL A 11 32.30 71.23 -2.74
C VAL A 11 32.56 72.13 -1.53
N LEU A 12 33.52 73.05 -1.64
CA LEU A 12 33.79 74.08 -0.63
C LEU A 12 32.87 75.29 -0.87
N GLY A 13 31.88 75.50 0.00
CA GLY A 13 30.94 76.63 -0.08
C GLY A 13 29.60 76.31 0.59
N ALA A 14 28.71 77.31 0.70
CA ALA A 14 27.32 77.05 1.07
C ALA A 14 26.60 76.35 -0.10
N ALA A 15 25.78 75.34 0.20
CA ALA A 15 25.00 74.64 -0.82
C ALA A 15 24.14 75.63 -1.61
N THR A 16 24.21 75.54 -2.94
CA THR A 16 23.40 76.38 -3.81
C THR A 16 21.97 75.82 -3.93
N GLU A 17 21.03 76.65 -4.37
CA GLU A 17 19.68 76.21 -4.77
C GLU A 17 19.72 75.14 -5.88
N GLU A 18 20.77 75.10 -6.69
CA GLU A 18 20.98 74.07 -7.70
C GLU A 18 21.40 72.74 -7.08
N ASP A 19 22.32 72.76 -6.11
CA ASP A 19 22.73 71.56 -5.35
C ASP A 19 21.55 70.96 -4.59
N HIS A 20 20.72 71.80 -3.96
CA HIS A 20 19.51 71.35 -3.28
C HIS A 20 18.50 70.71 -4.24
N ARG A 21 18.29 71.28 -5.43
CA ARG A 21 17.40 70.70 -6.46
C ARG A 21 17.95 69.39 -7.02
N SER A 22 19.25 69.31 -7.27
CA SER A 22 19.92 68.11 -7.78
C SER A 22 19.84 66.96 -6.77
N ALA A 23 20.19 67.22 -5.51
CA ALA A 23 20.07 66.25 -4.43
C ALA A 23 18.62 65.80 -4.21
N ALA A 24 17.65 66.72 -4.30
CA ALA A 24 16.23 66.38 -4.20
C ALA A 24 15.77 65.47 -5.37
N ALA A 25 16.24 65.73 -6.60
CA ALA A 25 15.93 64.90 -7.76
C ALA A 25 16.55 63.50 -7.66
N GLU A 26 17.81 63.40 -7.23
CA GLU A 26 18.46 62.10 -6.98
C GLU A 26 17.75 61.30 -5.89
N LEU A 27 17.38 61.96 -4.78
CA LEU A 27 16.62 61.33 -3.71
C LEU A 27 15.25 60.84 -4.20
N ALA A 28 14.56 61.64 -5.03
CA ALA A 28 13.28 61.25 -5.63
C ALA A 28 13.42 60.07 -6.61
N ALA A 29 14.48 60.04 -7.41
CA ALA A 29 14.78 58.92 -8.31
C ALA A 29 15.11 57.63 -7.54
N ALA A 30 15.93 57.72 -6.49
CA ALA A 30 16.24 56.60 -5.61
C ALA A 30 15.00 56.08 -4.88
N ALA A 31 14.15 56.98 -4.41
CA ALA A 31 12.86 56.67 -3.80
C ALA A 31 11.93 55.90 -4.75
N HIS A 32 11.81 56.36 -6.00
CA HIS A 32 11.02 55.69 -7.02
C HIS A 32 11.56 54.29 -7.36
N ALA A 33 12.88 54.16 -7.54
CA ALA A 33 13.54 52.89 -7.82
C ALA A 33 13.33 51.86 -6.68
N TRP A 34 13.41 52.32 -5.43
CA TRP A 34 13.13 51.50 -4.25
C TRP A 34 11.68 50.98 -4.22
N ASP A 35 10.71 51.86 -4.52
CA ASP A 35 9.30 51.47 -4.56
C ASP A 35 9.01 50.51 -5.72
N LEU A 36 9.63 50.69 -6.89
CA LEU A 36 9.50 49.75 -8.01
C LEU A 36 10.00 48.35 -7.65
N ASP A 37 11.13 48.26 -6.96
CA ASP A 37 11.71 47.00 -6.51
C ASP A 37 10.82 46.31 -5.45
N ALA A 38 10.26 47.08 -4.52
CA ALA A 38 9.26 46.59 -3.56
C ALA A 38 7.97 46.11 -4.25
N ALA A 39 7.49 46.85 -5.26
CA ALA A 39 6.32 46.48 -6.06
C ALA A 39 6.54 45.16 -6.80
N ARG A 40 7.68 44.97 -7.47
CA ARG A 40 8.03 43.72 -8.16
C ARG A 40 7.97 42.50 -7.23
N ARG A 41 8.40 42.63 -5.98
CA ARG A 41 8.29 41.57 -4.96
C ARG A 41 6.85 41.37 -4.46
N ALA A 42 6.11 42.46 -4.31
CA ALA A 42 4.77 42.42 -3.75
C ALA A 42 3.74 41.80 -4.70
N LEU A 43 3.90 41.98 -6.02
CA LEU A 43 2.97 41.50 -7.04
C LEU A 43 2.83 39.97 -7.04
N SER A 44 1.61 39.48 -6.88
CA SER A 44 1.28 38.06 -7.11
C SER A 44 0.20 37.82 -8.15
N GLU A 45 -0.67 38.78 -8.39
CA GLU A 45 -1.81 38.66 -9.31
C GLU A 45 -1.94 39.92 -10.18
N PRO A 46 -2.42 39.82 -11.44
CA PRO A 46 -2.56 40.97 -12.33
C PRO A 46 -3.46 42.08 -11.77
N ALA A 47 -4.49 41.74 -11.00
CA ALA A 47 -5.39 42.73 -10.37
C ALA A 47 -4.68 43.58 -9.29
N GLU A 48 -3.65 43.03 -8.63
CA GLU A 48 -2.85 43.75 -7.63
C GLU A 48 -1.92 44.80 -8.30
N GLN A 49 -1.73 44.72 -9.63
CA GLN A 49 -0.82 45.60 -10.38
C GLN A 49 -1.32 47.04 -10.50
N ALA A 50 -2.59 47.23 -10.83
CA ALA A 50 -3.17 48.58 -10.94
C ALA A 50 -3.21 49.28 -9.57
N GLU A 51 -3.51 48.53 -8.50
CA GLU A 51 -3.53 49.05 -7.13
C GLU A 51 -2.12 49.47 -6.69
N ILE A 52 -1.09 48.65 -6.95
CA ILE A 52 0.30 48.98 -6.58
C ILE A 52 0.87 50.09 -7.46
N ALA A 53 0.53 50.15 -8.75
CA ALA A 53 1.02 51.19 -9.65
C ALA A 53 0.59 52.59 -9.20
N GLY A 54 -0.64 52.74 -8.70
CA GLY A 54 -1.15 54.01 -8.15
C GLY A 54 -0.47 54.48 -6.86
N LEU A 55 0.35 53.63 -6.22
CA LEU A 55 1.08 53.95 -4.98
C LEU A 55 2.52 54.42 -5.24
N LEU A 56 3.04 54.21 -6.45
CA LEU A 56 4.43 54.55 -6.76
C LEU A 56 4.60 56.07 -6.78
N ARG A 57 5.62 56.58 -6.08
CA ARG A 57 6.01 57.99 -6.19
C ARG A 57 6.39 58.29 -7.63
N LEU A 58 5.96 59.43 -8.16
CA LEU A 58 6.28 59.84 -9.53
C LEU A 58 7.80 60.03 -9.68
N ALA A 59 8.36 59.58 -10.80
CA ALA A 59 9.72 59.93 -11.16
C ALA A 59 9.83 61.46 -11.35
N PRO A 60 10.91 62.11 -10.89
CA PRO A 60 11.08 63.54 -11.08
C PRO A 60 11.08 63.86 -12.59
N THR A 61 10.06 64.61 -13.03
CA THR A 61 9.93 65.12 -14.40
C THR A 61 10.92 66.26 -14.62
N GLY A 62 12.03 65.98 -15.31
CA GLY A 62 13.13 66.93 -15.46
C GLY A 62 13.89 66.90 -16.80
N ALA A 63 13.34 66.30 -17.85
CA ALA A 63 13.82 66.52 -19.22
C ALA A 63 12.63 66.96 -20.09
N PRO A 64 12.72 68.08 -20.83
CA PRO A 64 11.66 68.48 -21.75
C PRO A 64 11.53 67.42 -22.85
N ARG A 65 10.42 66.70 -22.85
CA ARG A 65 10.03 65.82 -23.96
C ARG A 65 9.38 66.70 -25.04
N PRO A 66 9.66 66.50 -26.34
CA PRO A 66 8.97 67.22 -27.41
C PRO A 66 7.46 66.94 -27.32
N ALA A 67 6.66 68.00 -27.38
CA ALA A 67 5.22 67.90 -27.34
C ALA A 67 4.69 67.18 -28.58
N GLY A 68 3.99 66.07 -28.37
CA GLY A 68 3.26 65.36 -29.42
C GLY A 68 3.45 63.86 -29.35
N ASP A 69 2.92 63.22 -28.30
CA ASP A 69 2.32 61.89 -28.38
C ASP A 69 1.55 61.62 -27.07
N PRO A 70 0.27 61.19 -27.11
CA PRO A 70 -0.48 60.80 -25.93
C PRO A 70 0.07 59.49 -25.35
N GLU A 71 0.23 59.43 -24.02
CA GLU A 71 0.69 58.24 -23.28
C GLU A 71 -0.10 56.97 -23.65
N PRO A 72 0.56 55.82 -23.87
CA PRO A 72 0.08 54.57 -23.32
C PRO A 72 0.47 54.54 -21.84
N VAL A 73 -0.55 54.47 -20.97
CA VAL A 73 -0.43 53.99 -19.59
C VAL A 73 0.61 52.86 -19.54
N GLY A 74 1.60 53.00 -18.66
CA GLY A 74 2.85 52.23 -18.62
C GLY A 74 2.72 50.77 -19.06
N ASP A 75 3.59 50.39 -20.00
CA ASP A 75 3.67 49.04 -20.54
C ASP A 75 3.70 47.98 -19.41
N PRO A 76 2.67 47.10 -19.33
CA PRO A 76 2.58 46.06 -18.31
C PRO A 76 3.75 45.06 -18.34
N ASP A 77 4.55 45.01 -19.42
CA ASP A 77 5.72 44.13 -19.52
C ASP A 77 6.98 44.67 -18.81
N SER A 78 7.02 45.97 -18.45
CA SER A 78 8.12 46.55 -17.65
C SER A 78 8.22 46.02 -16.21
N PHE A 79 7.15 45.40 -15.71
CA PHE A 79 7.10 44.72 -14.41
C PHE A 79 7.50 43.23 -14.48
N ARG A 80 7.68 42.66 -15.68
CA ARG A 80 7.93 41.23 -15.90
C ARG A 80 9.37 40.85 -16.24
N ALA A 81 10.29 41.81 -16.31
CA ALA A 81 11.69 41.50 -16.60
C ALA A 81 12.28 40.56 -15.51
N PRO A 82 12.79 39.36 -15.87
CA PRO A 82 13.44 38.48 -14.91
C PRO A 82 14.73 39.12 -14.41
N HIS A 83 14.95 39.11 -13.09
CA HIS A 83 16.22 39.56 -12.51
C HIS A 83 17.38 38.69 -13.03
N PRO A 84 18.50 39.28 -13.49
CA PRO A 84 19.77 38.57 -13.48
C PRO A 84 20.16 38.31 -12.03
N ALA A 85 20.48 37.06 -11.72
CA ALA A 85 21.03 36.70 -10.43
C ALA A 85 22.33 37.48 -10.17
N GLY A 86 22.36 38.26 -9.09
CA GLY A 86 23.59 38.82 -8.53
C GLY A 86 24.00 40.19 -9.09
N SER A 87 23.66 41.23 -8.35
CA SER A 87 24.57 42.37 -8.19
C SER A 87 24.66 42.68 -6.71
N PRO A 88 25.86 42.60 -6.09
CA PRO A 88 26.01 42.83 -4.68
C PRO A 88 25.90 44.33 -4.40
N GLY A 89 24.78 44.76 -3.82
CA GLY A 89 24.76 46.04 -3.10
C GLY A 89 25.72 45.97 -1.90
N PRO A 90 26.29 47.10 -1.44
CA PRO A 90 27.28 47.12 -0.38
C PRO A 90 26.65 46.56 0.91
N VAL A 91 27.00 45.33 1.23
CA VAL A 91 26.64 44.65 2.46
C VAL A 91 27.40 45.34 3.58
N ALA A 92 26.69 45.84 4.59
CA ALA A 92 27.30 46.27 5.83
C ALA A 92 28.19 45.14 6.37
N ALA A 93 29.48 45.43 6.52
CA ALA A 93 30.47 44.51 7.04
C ALA A 93 30.03 44.00 8.42
N GLY A 94 29.79 42.69 8.55
CA GLY A 94 29.48 42.07 9.86
C GLY A 94 28.63 40.80 9.85
N ALA A 95 28.09 40.32 8.71
CA ALA A 95 27.33 39.07 8.69
C ALA A 95 28.26 37.85 8.46
N PRO A 96 28.38 36.90 9.40
CA PRO A 96 29.12 35.67 9.15
C PRO A 96 28.42 34.83 8.07
N ALA A 97 29.21 34.31 7.13
CA ALA A 97 28.73 33.46 6.04
C ALA A 97 28.08 32.17 6.58
N VAL A 98 26.76 32.04 6.43
CA VAL A 98 25.98 30.86 6.83
C VAL A 98 26.04 29.81 5.70
N ALA A 99 27.08 28.98 5.70
CA ALA A 99 27.22 27.84 4.77
C ALA A 99 27.03 26.46 5.45
N ALA A 100 26.57 26.41 6.71
CA ALA A 100 26.46 25.19 7.51
C ALA A 100 25.03 24.59 7.63
N GLU A 101 24.09 25.09 6.80
CA GLU A 101 22.63 24.96 6.99
C GLU A 101 22.07 23.52 7.10
N PRO A 102 22.50 22.52 6.30
CA PRO A 102 21.90 21.18 6.35
C PRO A 102 22.34 20.35 7.57
N GLN A 103 23.52 20.61 8.11
CA GLN A 103 24.11 19.84 9.21
C GLN A 103 23.57 20.30 10.57
N ALA A 104 23.37 21.61 10.76
CA ALA A 104 22.82 22.15 12.00
C ALA A 104 21.37 21.69 12.21
N LEU A 105 20.52 21.76 11.18
CA LEU A 105 19.16 21.22 11.24
C LEU A 105 19.15 19.70 11.46
N ALA A 106 20.06 18.95 10.82
CA ALA A 106 20.22 17.51 11.06
C ALA A 106 20.44 17.20 12.54
N GLY A 107 21.37 17.92 13.17
CA GLY A 107 21.70 17.77 14.58
C GLY A 107 20.50 18.03 15.48
N LEU A 108 19.72 19.09 15.20
CA LEU A 108 18.49 19.38 15.94
C LEU A 108 17.45 18.28 15.79
N LEU A 109 17.23 17.78 14.57
CA LEU A 109 16.27 16.70 14.33
C LEU A 109 16.69 15.39 15.00
N HIS A 110 17.99 15.07 15.01
CA HIS A 110 18.51 13.91 15.74
C HIS A 110 18.31 14.03 17.25
N ARG A 111 18.60 15.20 17.82
CA ARG A 111 18.38 15.48 19.25
C ARG A 111 16.89 15.44 19.63
N LEU A 112 16.02 15.88 18.72
CA LEU A 112 14.57 15.77 18.88
C LEU A 112 14.12 14.30 18.94
N THR A 113 14.55 13.46 17.99
CA THR A 113 14.10 12.05 17.94
C THR A 113 14.68 11.20 19.07
N THR A 114 15.89 11.50 19.53
CA THR A 114 16.53 10.84 20.69
C THR A 114 15.95 11.29 22.04
N GLY A 115 15.21 12.40 22.08
CA GLY A 115 14.61 12.96 23.29
C GLY A 115 15.54 13.89 24.08
N GLU A 116 16.73 14.23 23.54
CA GLU A 116 17.59 15.27 24.11
C GLU A 116 17.00 16.68 23.99
N LEU A 117 16.09 16.88 23.04
CA LEU A 117 15.25 18.07 22.92
C LEU A 117 13.80 17.65 23.12
N SER A 118 13.09 18.34 24.01
CA SER A 118 11.66 18.10 24.20
C SER A 118 10.84 18.62 23.00
N GLU A 119 11.27 19.72 22.42
CA GLU A 119 10.61 20.34 21.27
C GLU A 119 11.54 21.24 20.44
N VAL A 120 11.12 21.50 19.20
CA VAL A 120 11.70 22.47 18.28
C VAL A 120 10.59 23.41 17.80
N LEU A 121 10.80 24.72 17.93
CA LEU A 121 9.90 25.75 17.43
C LEU A 121 10.38 26.24 16.07
N PHE A 122 9.54 26.08 15.06
CA PHE A 122 9.76 26.59 13.72
C PHE A 122 9.01 27.90 13.55
N VAL A 123 9.73 29.00 13.33
CA VAL A 123 9.16 30.33 13.15
C VAL A 123 9.26 30.72 11.67
N GLU A 124 8.14 31.12 11.07
CA GLU A 124 8.09 31.65 9.70
C GLU A 124 7.46 33.04 9.70
N PHE A 125 8.18 34.02 9.16
CA PHE A 125 7.65 35.34 8.83
C PHE A 125 7.27 35.35 7.35
N GLY A 126 6.03 34.95 7.04
CA GLY A 126 5.50 34.91 5.68
C GLY A 126 4.81 36.22 5.29
N THR A 127 4.49 36.40 4.01
CA THR A 127 3.85 37.65 3.51
C THR A 127 2.42 37.86 4.01
N ARG A 128 1.77 36.81 4.54
CA ARG A 128 0.39 36.87 5.06
C ARG A 128 0.33 36.98 6.58
N ARG A 129 1.24 36.30 7.27
CA ARG A 129 1.21 36.10 8.72
C ARG A 129 2.58 35.73 9.26
N ALA A 130 2.78 35.97 10.55
CA ALA A 130 3.82 35.30 11.32
C ALA A 130 3.25 34.00 11.91
N ALA A 131 4.00 32.91 11.84
CA ALA A 131 3.56 31.59 12.26
C ALA A 131 4.66 30.87 13.07
N VAL A 132 4.24 30.16 14.11
CA VAL A 132 5.06 29.28 14.93
C VAL A 132 4.43 27.89 14.91
N VAL A 133 5.22 26.91 14.49
CA VAL A 133 4.83 25.50 14.51
C VAL A 133 5.74 24.77 15.49
N ARG A 134 5.14 24.01 16.39
CA ARG A 134 5.88 23.19 17.34
C ARG A 134 6.07 21.79 16.75
N ALA A 135 7.31 21.34 16.72
CA ALA A 135 7.67 19.96 16.48
C ALA A 135 8.14 19.30 17.78
N TYR A 136 7.74 18.06 17.99
CA TYR A 136 8.15 17.24 19.12
C TYR A 136 8.28 15.79 18.66
N ALA A 137 8.98 14.94 19.40
CA ALA A 137 8.93 13.50 19.18
C ALA A 137 7.93 12.88 20.16
N ASP A 138 7.11 11.95 19.69
CA ASP A 138 6.27 11.15 20.60
C ASP A 138 7.13 10.15 21.39
N ALA A 139 6.50 9.33 22.25
CA ALA A 139 7.22 8.32 23.05
C ALA A 139 8.01 7.31 22.19
N ALA A 140 7.67 7.17 20.91
CA ALA A 140 8.36 6.33 19.94
C ALA A 140 9.59 6.99 19.31
N GLY A 141 9.82 8.28 19.59
CA GLY A 141 10.79 9.09 18.85
C GLY A 141 10.30 9.54 17.47
N LEU A 142 9.00 9.41 17.16
CA LEU A 142 8.48 9.80 15.85
C LEU A 142 8.13 11.29 15.86
N PRO A 143 8.67 12.10 14.93
CA PRO A 143 8.38 13.53 14.87
C PRO A 143 6.89 13.78 14.58
N ARG A 144 6.30 14.68 15.37
CA ARG A 144 4.93 15.19 15.24
C ARG A 144 4.98 16.71 15.13
N THR A 145 3.96 17.28 14.51
CA THR A 145 3.76 18.73 14.45
C THR A 145 2.43 19.10 15.06
N ARG A 146 2.38 20.29 15.66
CA ARG A 146 1.13 20.98 15.98
C ARG A 146 1.28 22.47 15.70
N PRO A 147 0.26 23.15 15.15
CA PRO A 147 0.22 24.61 15.17
C PRO A 147 0.39 25.09 16.61
N HIS A 148 1.22 26.12 16.82
CA HIS A 148 1.46 26.70 18.15
C HIS A 148 0.91 28.11 18.25
N ALA A 149 1.28 28.99 17.30
CA ALA A 149 0.71 30.32 17.20
C ALA A 149 0.71 30.78 15.74
N GLU A 150 -0.32 31.49 15.32
CA GLU A 150 -0.36 32.17 14.02
C GLU A 150 -1.01 33.53 14.21
N THR A 151 -0.42 34.59 13.66
CA THR A 151 -1.00 35.94 13.71
C THR A 151 -0.88 36.64 12.36
N PRO A 152 -1.99 37.16 11.80
CA PRO A 152 -1.94 38.07 10.67
C PRO A 152 -1.08 39.30 10.97
N TRP A 153 -0.41 39.82 9.96
CA TRP A 153 0.41 41.04 10.12
C TRP A 153 -0.39 42.27 10.57
N THR A 154 -1.67 42.35 10.20
CA THR A 154 -2.58 43.43 10.62
C THR A 154 -2.90 43.40 12.11
N ASP A 155 -2.84 42.22 12.73
CA ASP A 155 -3.13 42.06 14.15
C ASP A 155 -1.86 42.36 14.97
N LEU A 156 -0.70 41.97 14.42
CA LEU A 156 0.61 42.23 15.01
C LEU A 156 1.04 43.69 14.88
N VAL A 157 0.82 44.31 13.72
CA VAL A 157 1.17 45.69 13.42
C VAL A 157 -0.06 46.38 12.79
N PRO A 158 -0.98 46.91 13.61
CA PRO A 158 -2.23 47.52 13.14
C PRO A 158 -2.06 48.70 12.18
N ARG A 159 -0.87 49.30 12.13
CA ARG A 159 -0.53 50.36 11.16
C ARG A 159 -0.28 49.84 9.74
N LEU A 160 -0.12 48.54 9.54
CA LEU A 160 -0.08 47.97 8.20
C LEU A 160 -1.45 48.05 7.53
N ALA A 161 -1.46 48.31 6.23
CA ALA A 161 -2.70 48.43 5.50
C ALA A 161 -3.56 47.16 5.57
N PRO A 162 -4.90 47.28 5.69
CA PRO A 162 -5.79 46.13 5.66
C PRO A 162 -5.89 45.50 4.25
N ALA A 163 -5.72 46.32 3.20
CA ALA A 163 -5.67 45.86 1.82
C ALA A 163 -4.43 44.96 1.58
N ARG A 164 -4.66 43.79 0.97
CA ARG A 164 -3.62 42.75 0.81
C ARG A 164 -2.45 43.22 -0.06
N ALA A 165 -2.72 43.87 -1.19
CA ALA A 165 -1.68 44.31 -2.13
C ALA A 165 -0.78 45.38 -1.48
N LEU A 166 -1.39 46.41 -0.90
CA LEU A 166 -0.68 47.48 -0.19
C LEU A 166 0.13 46.96 1.01
N ARG A 167 -0.43 46.02 1.80
CA ARG A 167 0.32 45.40 2.91
C ARG A 167 1.55 44.65 2.42
N ARG A 168 1.45 43.91 1.33
CA ARG A 168 2.60 43.21 0.73
C ARG A 168 3.64 44.20 0.23
N PHE A 169 3.22 45.29 -0.38
CA PHE A 169 4.10 46.39 -0.78
C PHE A 169 4.86 46.98 0.41
N GLN A 170 4.17 47.30 1.51
CA GLN A 170 4.78 47.78 2.75
C GLN A 170 5.73 46.75 3.37
N LEU A 171 5.35 45.45 3.41
CA LEU A 171 6.22 44.37 3.92
C LEU A 171 7.49 44.18 3.09
N ALA A 172 7.43 44.41 1.77
CA ALA A 172 8.59 44.42 0.89
C ALA A 172 9.51 45.64 1.12
N GLY A 173 9.06 46.64 1.87
CA GLY A 173 9.75 47.88 2.20
C GLY A 173 9.26 49.09 1.41
N GLY A 174 8.26 48.93 0.55
CA GLY A 174 7.69 50.01 -0.24
C GLY A 174 7.08 51.09 0.65
N ILE A 175 7.36 52.35 0.32
CA ILE A 175 6.83 53.52 1.01
C ILE A 175 5.76 54.16 0.13
N GLY A 176 6.06 54.37 -1.14
CA GLY A 176 5.11 54.95 -2.10
C GLY A 176 4.54 56.29 -1.62
N THR A 177 3.26 56.49 -1.89
CA THR A 177 2.45 57.64 -1.41
C THR A 177 1.71 57.35 -0.11
N VAL A 178 1.95 56.20 0.54
CA VAL A 178 1.29 55.83 1.79
C VAL A 178 2.13 56.21 3.01
N GLU A 179 1.48 56.27 4.17
CA GLU A 179 2.18 56.49 5.42
C GLU A 179 3.21 55.36 5.67
N PRO A 180 4.50 55.70 5.90
CA PRO A 180 5.53 54.70 6.13
C PRO A 180 5.31 53.98 7.46
N VAL A 181 5.56 52.68 7.46
CA VAL A 181 5.57 51.89 8.70
C VAL A 181 6.79 52.28 9.53
N ASP A 182 6.56 52.79 10.75
CA ASP A 182 7.62 53.04 11.72
C ASP A 182 8.35 51.73 12.05
N ARG A 183 9.63 51.69 11.70
CA ARG A 183 10.51 50.51 11.85
C ARG A 183 10.75 50.16 13.31
N THR A 184 10.84 51.16 14.19
CA THR A 184 11.07 50.92 15.62
C THR A 184 9.82 50.32 16.26
N ALA A 185 8.65 50.87 15.93
CA ALA A 185 7.36 50.33 16.36
C ALA A 185 7.12 48.92 15.81
N PHE A 186 7.48 48.66 14.54
CA PHE A 186 7.41 47.34 13.92
C PHE A 186 8.27 46.31 14.67
N ASP A 187 9.54 46.64 14.91
CA ASP A 187 10.47 45.74 15.60
C ASP A 187 9.99 45.45 17.04
N GLN A 188 9.45 46.46 17.72
CA GLN A 188 8.92 46.31 19.08
C GLN A 188 7.67 45.41 19.10
N ALA A 189 6.75 45.58 18.15
CA ALA A 189 5.58 44.72 18.03
C ALA A 189 5.96 43.25 17.78
N VAL A 190 6.93 42.99 16.88
CA VAL A 190 7.47 41.64 16.66
C VAL A 190 8.10 41.09 17.94
N ARG A 191 8.88 41.90 18.66
CA ARG A 191 9.52 41.51 19.93
C ARG A 191 8.49 41.12 21.00
N ASP A 192 7.42 41.89 21.15
CA ASP A 192 6.37 41.63 22.14
C ASP A 192 5.55 40.38 21.80
N TRP A 193 5.28 40.16 20.52
CA TRP A 193 4.67 38.90 20.09
C TRP A 193 5.57 37.70 20.37
N LEU A 194 6.87 37.78 20.02
CA LEU A 194 7.83 36.72 20.31
C LEU A 194 7.93 36.39 21.81
N ARG A 195 7.95 37.40 22.69
CA ARG A 195 7.90 37.18 24.16
C ARG A 195 6.71 36.32 24.56
N THR A 196 5.56 36.55 23.93
CA THR A 196 4.31 35.86 24.24
C THR A 196 4.29 34.44 23.68
N VAL A 197 4.77 34.24 22.45
CA VAL A 197 4.63 32.95 21.74
C VAL A 197 5.81 31.99 21.92
N VAL A 198 7.00 32.50 22.27
CA VAL A 198 8.19 31.69 22.55
C VAL A 198 8.81 31.99 23.92
N PRO A 199 8.02 31.99 25.03
CA PRO A 199 8.50 32.40 26.35
C PRO A 199 9.69 31.54 26.82
N GLY A 200 9.63 30.23 26.57
CA GLY A 200 10.71 29.30 26.90
C GLY A 200 12.01 29.52 26.13
N ALA A 201 12.01 30.24 25.00
CA ALA A 201 13.25 30.62 24.31
C ALA A 201 13.81 31.96 24.83
N TYR A 202 12.94 32.80 25.39
CA TYR A 202 13.28 34.10 26.00
C TYR A 202 13.86 33.95 27.42
N GLU A 203 13.36 32.96 28.16
CA GLU A 203 13.65 32.73 29.58
C GLU A 203 14.50 31.47 29.83
N ALA A 204 14.95 30.77 28.78
CA ALA A 204 15.62 29.46 28.89
C ALA A 204 16.84 29.50 29.83
N THR A 205 16.63 29.06 31.07
CA THR A 205 17.69 28.62 31.99
C THR A 205 18.30 27.28 31.55
N ASP A 206 17.55 26.46 30.80
CA ASP A 206 18.03 25.19 30.23
C ASP A 206 18.03 25.20 28.69
N PRO A 207 19.19 25.40 28.04
CA PRO A 207 19.33 25.32 26.59
C PRO A 207 19.08 23.90 26.01
N ARG A 208 18.75 22.89 26.83
CA ARG A 208 18.39 21.54 26.38
C ARG A 208 16.88 21.34 26.21
N ALA A 209 16.02 22.23 26.71
CA ALA A 209 14.56 22.03 26.65
C ALA A 209 13.96 22.33 25.27
N THR A 210 14.28 23.49 24.68
CA THR A 210 13.65 23.99 23.44
C THR A 210 14.70 24.57 22.49
N ALA A 211 14.62 24.21 21.21
CA ALA A 211 15.42 24.82 20.15
C ALA A 211 14.54 25.61 19.17
N LEU A 212 15.11 26.65 18.55
CA LEU A 212 14.40 27.51 17.60
C LEU A 212 15.03 27.42 16.20
N VAL A 213 14.18 27.31 15.18
CA VAL A 213 14.52 27.27 13.76
C VAL A 213 13.77 28.38 13.03
N LEU A 214 14.48 29.24 12.32
CA LEU A 214 13.89 30.26 11.44
C LEU A 214 13.71 29.70 10.03
N LEU A 215 12.46 29.66 9.56
CA LEU A 215 12.09 29.34 8.19
C LEU A 215 12.12 30.61 7.34
N ARG A 216 13.12 30.75 6.45
CA ARG A 216 13.20 31.92 5.58
C ARG A 216 12.14 31.82 4.47
N GLY A 217 11.31 32.85 4.32
CA GLY A 217 10.25 32.94 3.30
C GLY A 217 10.74 33.43 1.93
N GLY A 218 11.97 33.94 1.86
CA GLY A 218 12.59 34.58 0.68
C GLY A 218 13.44 35.77 1.13
N THR A 219 14.48 36.13 0.37
CA THR A 219 15.34 37.29 0.66
C THR A 219 14.80 38.56 0.01
N GLY A 220 15.06 39.72 0.60
CA GLY A 220 14.72 41.02 0.01
C GLY A 220 13.36 41.55 0.44
N TRP A 221 12.71 40.93 1.43
CA TRP A 221 11.48 41.44 2.02
C TRP A 221 11.84 42.29 3.23
N THR A 222 12.04 43.59 3.04
CA THR A 222 12.64 44.48 4.05
C THR A 222 12.06 44.29 5.46
N LEU A 223 10.74 44.34 5.66
CA LEU A 223 10.15 44.19 7.00
C LEU A 223 10.16 42.74 7.50
N LEU A 224 10.08 41.74 6.63
CA LEU A 224 10.20 40.33 7.04
C LEU A 224 11.64 39.98 7.44
N ASP A 225 12.63 40.53 6.73
CA ASP A 225 14.05 40.42 7.06
C ASP A 225 14.37 41.13 8.38
N ARG A 226 13.70 42.26 8.68
CA ARG A 226 13.76 42.89 10.00
C ARG A 226 13.14 42.02 11.09
N ALA A 227 11.96 41.45 10.88
CA ALA A 227 11.35 40.53 11.85
C ALA A 227 12.26 39.32 12.14
N ALA A 228 12.91 38.78 11.10
CA ALA A 228 13.94 37.75 11.25
C ALA A 228 15.17 38.25 12.05
N ALA A 229 15.63 39.48 11.84
CA ALA A 229 16.70 40.08 12.64
C ALA A 229 16.30 40.25 14.11
N VAL A 230 15.09 40.76 14.39
CA VAL A 230 14.55 40.84 15.76
C VAL A 230 14.54 39.47 16.43
N LEU A 231 14.13 38.42 15.71
CA LEU A 231 14.17 37.06 16.23
C LEU A 231 15.60 36.61 16.59
N ARG A 232 16.61 36.92 15.76
CA ARG A 232 18.03 36.59 16.03
C ARG A 232 18.58 37.33 17.23
N ASP A 233 18.19 38.60 17.39
CA ASP A 233 18.64 39.45 18.51
C ASP A 233 18.03 38.97 19.83
N VAL A 234 16.79 38.50 19.77
CA VAL A 234 16.01 38.09 20.93
C VAL A 234 16.32 36.66 21.36
N CYS A 235 16.53 35.77 20.39
CA CYS A 235 16.82 34.35 20.60
C CYS A 235 18.00 33.95 19.72
N PRO A 236 19.05 33.29 20.24
CA PRO A 236 20.07 32.69 19.40
C PRO A 236 19.46 31.52 18.62
N ALA A 237 18.87 31.82 17.46
CA ALA A 237 18.35 30.83 16.53
C ALA A 237 19.49 29.88 16.17
N ARG A 238 19.30 28.58 16.39
CA ARG A 238 20.39 27.60 16.24
C ARG A 238 20.68 27.25 14.79
N THR A 239 19.70 27.47 13.91
CA THR A 239 19.83 27.26 12.47
C THR A 239 18.74 28.03 11.73
N GLU A 240 19.04 28.39 10.48
CA GLU A 240 18.06 28.86 9.51
C GLU A 240 17.78 27.73 8.50
N SER A 241 16.65 27.79 7.80
CA SER A 241 16.40 26.92 6.66
C SER A 241 16.09 27.74 5.41
N SER A 242 16.73 27.37 4.31
CA SER A 242 16.56 27.97 3.00
C SER A 242 15.09 27.93 2.54
N PRO A 243 14.68 28.90 1.70
CA PRO A 243 13.34 28.94 1.12
C PRO A 243 13.07 27.65 0.33
N ALA A 244 11.96 26.99 0.65
CA ALA A 244 11.47 25.85 -0.12
C ALA A 244 10.45 26.33 -1.17
N PRO A 245 10.33 25.67 -2.33
CA PRO A 245 9.27 25.98 -3.28
C PRO A 245 7.89 25.89 -2.61
N ALA A 246 7.01 26.83 -2.98
CA ALA A 246 5.70 26.98 -2.39
C ALA A 246 4.92 25.65 -2.42
N PRO A 247 4.24 25.25 -1.32
CA PRO A 247 3.39 24.08 -1.33
C PRO A 247 2.20 24.26 -2.28
N GLY A 248 1.75 23.17 -2.92
CA GLY A 248 0.52 23.17 -3.71
C GLY A 248 -0.74 23.48 -2.88
N PRO A 249 -1.86 23.83 -3.52
CA PRO A 249 -3.07 24.27 -2.82
C PRO A 249 -3.66 23.12 -1.97
N GLY A 250 -3.70 23.30 -0.66
CA GLY A 250 -4.26 22.34 0.29
C GLY A 250 -4.56 23.00 1.65
N THR A 251 -5.51 22.41 2.38
CA THR A 251 -6.17 22.94 3.59
C THR A 251 -5.31 22.98 4.87
N VAL A 252 -4.06 22.53 4.84
CA VAL A 252 -3.11 22.65 5.96
C VAL A 252 -2.31 23.95 5.79
N SER A 253 -2.13 24.71 6.89
CA SER A 253 -1.27 25.90 6.88
C SER A 253 0.07 25.60 6.19
N ALA A 254 0.42 26.38 5.16
CA ALA A 254 1.61 26.17 4.33
C ALA A 254 2.89 25.97 5.17
N THR A 255 3.00 26.68 6.29
CA THR A 255 4.08 26.55 7.28
C THR A 255 4.11 25.16 7.92
N THR A 256 2.97 24.65 8.37
CA THR A 256 2.89 23.30 8.98
C THR A 256 3.27 22.22 7.97
N ALA A 257 2.83 22.36 6.70
CA ALA A 257 3.23 21.45 5.63
C ALA A 257 4.74 21.52 5.33
N ARG A 258 5.32 22.73 5.33
CA ARG A 258 6.77 22.94 5.18
C ARG A 258 7.56 22.29 6.33
N VAL A 259 7.14 22.49 7.57
CA VAL A 259 7.78 21.87 8.74
C VAL A 259 7.69 20.35 8.65
N ARG A 260 6.52 19.79 8.29
CA ARG A 260 6.37 18.34 8.12
C ARG A 260 7.33 17.77 7.06
N ARG A 261 7.57 18.50 5.96
CA ARG A 261 8.59 18.13 4.97
C ARG A 261 10.00 18.14 5.53
N LEU A 262 10.36 19.10 6.39
CA LEU A 262 11.68 19.13 7.05
C LEU A 262 11.84 17.97 8.02
N LEU A 263 10.80 17.63 8.80
CA LEU A 263 10.84 16.53 9.76
C LEU A 263 11.00 15.15 9.09
N ARG A 264 10.63 15.00 7.82
CA ARG A 264 10.91 13.76 7.06
C ARG A 264 12.41 13.47 6.91
N GLY A 265 13.25 14.49 7.02
CA GLY A 265 14.70 14.36 7.04
C GLY A 265 15.30 14.02 8.42
N ALA A 266 14.47 13.78 9.44
CA ALA A 266 14.94 13.30 10.74
C ALA A 266 15.36 11.82 10.66
N PRO A 267 16.39 11.39 11.41
CA PRO A 267 16.79 10.00 11.43
C PRO A 267 15.76 9.12 12.14
N LEU A 268 15.58 7.89 11.68
CA LEU A 268 14.77 6.90 12.39
C LEU A 268 15.41 6.59 13.76
N ARG A 269 14.70 6.81 14.87
CA ARG A 269 15.19 6.41 16.20
C ARG A 269 15.33 4.89 16.32
N GLU A 270 14.27 4.20 15.93
CA GLU A 270 14.13 2.75 15.97
C GLU A 270 14.01 2.17 14.55
N PRO A 271 14.46 0.92 14.32
CA PRO A 271 14.26 0.28 13.03
C PRO A 271 12.77 0.14 12.74
N HIS A 272 12.34 0.42 11.52
CA HIS A 272 10.97 0.18 11.11
C HIS A 272 10.85 -1.27 10.62
N THR A 273 9.98 -2.04 11.25
CA THR A 273 9.87 -3.48 11.02
C THR A 273 8.48 -3.90 10.57
N LEU A 274 8.44 -4.95 9.78
CA LEU A 274 7.23 -5.69 9.42
C LEU A 274 7.14 -6.93 10.30
N LEU A 275 6.02 -7.09 11.01
CA LEU A 275 5.75 -8.28 11.80
C LEU A 275 5.12 -9.36 10.92
N LEU A 276 5.74 -10.53 10.88
CA LEU A 276 5.32 -11.68 10.09
C LEU A 276 5.17 -12.91 10.98
N ALA A 277 4.38 -13.87 10.53
CA ALA A 277 4.39 -15.22 11.08
C ALA A 277 5.54 -16.03 10.47
N ARG A 278 6.12 -16.93 11.24
CA ARG A 278 7.10 -17.91 10.77
C ARG A 278 6.79 -19.26 11.36
N THR A 279 6.92 -20.31 10.56
CA THR A 279 6.80 -21.68 11.06
C THR A 279 8.16 -22.19 11.54
N GLY A 280 8.19 -22.79 12.73
CA GLY A 280 9.41 -23.38 13.30
C GLY A 280 9.62 -24.84 12.85
N THR A 281 10.46 -25.57 13.57
CA THR A 281 10.73 -26.99 13.28
C THR A 281 9.54 -27.86 13.67
N ALA A 282 9.11 -28.75 12.77
CA ALA A 282 7.94 -29.58 13.03
C ALA A 282 8.19 -30.65 14.09
N THR A 283 7.16 -30.90 14.90
CA THR A 283 7.15 -31.92 15.95
C THR A 283 5.78 -32.61 15.93
N GLY A 284 5.75 -33.94 15.78
CA GLY A 284 4.52 -34.73 15.91
C GLY A 284 3.37 -34.27 15.00
N GLY A 285 3.63 -34.07 13.70
CA GLY A 285 2.61 -33.65 12.72
C GLY A 285 2.14 -32.19 12.82
N HIS A 286 2.72 -31.41 13.75
CA HIS A 286 2.44 -30.00 13.94
C HIS A 286 3.69 -29.16 13.70
N VAL A 287 3.50 -27.88 13.38
CA VAL A 287 4.57 -26.91 13.23
C VAL A 287 4.26 -25.73 14.15
N PRO A 288 5.16 -25.35 15.07
CA PRO A 288 4.95 -24.16 15.89
C PRO A 288 4.91 -22.92 15.00
N VAL A 289 4.11 -21.94 15.39
CA VAL A 289 4.09 -20.61 14.76
C VAL A 289 4.70 -19.62 15.71
N GLU A 290 5.68 -18.90 15.22
CA GLU A 290 6.40 -17.85 15.92
C GLU A 290 6.19 -16.51 15.22
N LEU A 291 6.39 -15.44 15.97
CA LEU A 291 6.48 -14.10 15.39
C LEU A 291 7.91 -13.88 14.90
N ALA A 292 8.04 -13.39 13.68
CA ALA A 292 9.29 -12.98 13.08
C ALA A 292 9.21 -11.49 12.72
N HIS A 293 10.29 -10.76 12.94
CA HIS A 293 10.41 -9.38 12.49
C HIS A 293 11.27 -9.35 11.22
N HIS A 294 10.81 -8.59 10.24
CA HIS A 294 11.59 -8.27 9.05
C HIS A 294 11.92 -6.78 9.09
N VAL A 295 13.20 -6.43 9.19
CA VAL A 295 13.61 -5.01 9.21
C VAL A 295 13.45 -4.43 7.81
N LEU A 296 12.58 -3.44 7.68
CA LEU A 296 12.37 -2.72 6.42
C LEU A 296 13.38 -1.56 6.31
N PHE A 297 13.58 -0.81 7.38
CA PHE A 297 14.49 0.33 7.41
C PHE A 297 15.23 0.35 8.75
N GLU A 298 16.56 0.43 8.69
CA GLU A 298 17.42 0.40 9.87
C GLU A 298 17.29 1.70 10.69
N ALA A 299 17.53 1.60 12.01
CA ALA A 299 17.71 2.78 12.85
C ALA A 299 18.84 3.67 12.31
N GLY A 300 18.71 4.98 12.49
CA GLY A 300 19.62 5.98 11.94
C GLY A 300 19.40 6.28 10.46
N THR A 301 18.55 5.53 9.73
CA THR A 301 18.23 5.85 8.33
C THR A 301 17.69 7.29 8.23
N ARG A 302 18.25 8.05 7.29
CA ARG A 302 17.88 9.44 7.01
C ARG A 302 17.60 9.60 5.53
N LEU A 303 16.61 10.44 5.19
CA LEU A 303 16.26 10.80 3.82
C LEU A 303 16.68 12.24 3.54
N ALA A 304 17.22 12.50 2.35
CA ALA A 304 17.37 13.84 1.84
C ALA A 304 16.00 14.46 1.50
N PRO A 305 15.90 15.79 1.35
CA PRO A 305 14.64 16.44 0.97
C PRO A 305 14.08 15.87 -0.33
N GLY A 306 12.85 15.31 -0.28
CA GLY A 306 12.18 14.71 -1.42
C GLY A 306 12.63 13.28 -1.79
N GLU A 307 13.65 12.76 -1.11
CA GLU A 307 14.09 11.37 -1.28
C GLU A 307 13.07 10.40 -0.68
N THR A 308 12.98 9.22 -1.28
CA THR A 308 12.25 8.08 -0.71
C THR A 308 13.15 6.85 -0.77
N ARG A 309 12.96 5.92 0.17
CA ARG A 309 13.66 4.65 0.18
C ARG A 309 12.67 3.51 0.07
N THR A 310 12.93 2.55 -0.82
CA THR A 310 12.05 1.41 -1.05
C THR A 310 12.72 0.11 -0.66
N VAL A 311 11.99 -0.75 0.04
CA VAL A 311 12.36 -2.15 0.31
C VAL A 311 11.25 -3.05 -0.16
N SER A 312 11.60 -4.14 -0.85
CA SER A 312 10.62 -5.12 -1.30
C SER A 312 10.71 -6.41 -0.49
N VAL A 313 9.56 -6.96 -0.13
CA VAL A 313 9.43 -8.17 0.69
C VAL A 313 8.42 -9.10 0.03
N THR A 314 8.80 -10.36 -0.15
CA THR A 314 7.86 -11.41 -0.51
C THR A 314 7.19 -11.92 0.77
N VAL A 315 5.86 -11.91 0.79
CA VAL A 315 5.07 -12.43 1.91
C VAL A 315 4.13 -13.54 1.42
N HIS A 316 3.79 -14.46 2.31
CA HIS A 316 3.02 -15.66 2.00
C HIS A 316 1.71 -15.70 2.77
N SER A 317 0.65 -16.23 2.16
CA SER A 317 -0.60 -16.46 2.88
C SER A 317 -0.54 -17.74 3.73
N GLY A 318 -1.32 -17.75 4.80
CA GLY A 318 -1.54 -18.94 5.63
C GLY A 318 -2.44 -19.98 4.95
N PRO A 319 -2.69 -21.13 5.63
CA PRO A 319 -3.78 -22.01 5.24
C PRO A 319 -5.11 -21.24 5.21
N PRO A 320 -6.01 -21.60 4.28
CA PRO A 320 -7.31 -20.95 4.19
C PRO A 320 -8.10 -21.16 5.50
N ALA A 321 -8.92 -20.16 5.85
CA ALA A 321 -9.94 -20.31 6.86
C ALA A 321 -10.86 -21.50 6.49
N PRO A 322 -11.49 -22.17 7.48
CA PRO A 322 -12.50 -23.17 7.19
C PRO A 322 -13.60 -22.54 6.31
N ALA A 323 -14.00 -23.25 5.27
CA ALA A 323 -15.09 -22.80 4.42
C ALA A 323 -16.36 -22.61 5.29
N PRO A 324 -17.13 -21.53 5.08
CA PRO A 324 -18.41 -21.37 5.75
C PRO A 324 -19.32 -22.57 5.46
N PRO A 325 -20.30 -22.87 6.35
CA PRO A 325 -21.21 -23.99 6.14
C PRO A 325 -21.85 -23.93 4.75
N ALA A 326 -21.94 -25.10 4.11
CA ALA A 326 -22.27 -25.26 2.70
C ALA A 326 -23.50 -24.44 2.28
N GLY A 327 -23.33 -23.53 1.31
CA GLY A 327 -24.42 -22.82 0.64
C GLY A 327 -24.31 -21.30 0.57
N THR A 328 -23.31 -20.66 1.17
CA THR A 328 -23.29 -19.18 1.31
C THR A 328 -22.18 -18.44 0.58
N ALA A 329 -21.11 -19.09 0.12
CA ALA A 329 -20.14 -18.44 -0.78
C ALA A 329 -19.29 -19.48 -1.50
N ALA A 330 -18.90 -19.18 -2.74
CA ALA A 330 -17.87 -19.91 -3.45
C ALA A 330 -16.54 -19.75 -2.66
N PRO A 331 -15.67 -20.78 -2.57
CA PRO A 331 -14.36 -20.60 -1.93
C PRO A 331 -13.63 -19.41 -2.56
N CYS A 332 -13.18 -18.47 -1.72
CA CYS A 332 -12.35 -17.36 -2.18
C CYS A 332 -10.97 -17.92 -2.56
N ASP A 333 -10.52 -17.58 -3.76
CA ASP A 333 -9.18 -17.95 -4.24
C ASP A 333 -8.09 -17.09 -3.57
N THR A 334 -8.50 -16.09 -2.77
CA THR A 334 -7.64 -15.18 -2.01
C THR A 334 -7.91 -15.22 -0.49
N VAL A 335 -6.89 -14.85 0.28
CA VAL A 335 -6.91 -14.66 1.73
C VAL A 335 -6.45 -13.24 2.02
N THR A 336 -7.22 -12.50 2.79
CA THR A 336 -6.78 -11.20 3.32
C THR A 336 -5.79 -11.43 4.47
N VAL A 337 -4.58 -10.91 4.34
CA VAL A 337 -3.57 -10.90 5.40
C VAL A 337 -3.35 -9.48 5.90
N VAL A 338 -2.98 -9.35 7.17
CA VAL A 338 -2.61 -8.11 7.84
C VAL A 338 -1.09 -8.04 7.93
N LEU A 339 -0.55 -6.84 7.72
CA LEU A 339 0.88 -6.54 7.67
C LEU A 339 1.24 -5.49 8.73
N PRO A 340 1.39 -5.84 10.01
CA PRO A 340 1.74 -4.88 11.05
C PRO A 340 3.10 -4.23 10.82
N LEU A 341 3.09 -2.91 10.71
CA LEU A 341 4.28 -2.08 10.64
C LEU A 341 4.55 -1.47 12.01
N LEU A 342 5.77 -1.64 12.51
CA LEU A 342 6.17 -1.26 13.87
C LEU A 342 7.39 -0.35 13.83
N ALA A 343 7.47 0.61 14.75
CA ALA A 343 8.70 1.33 15.06
C ALA A 343 9.42 0.59 16.21
N GLY A 344 10.44 -0.19 15.86
CA GLY A 344 11.16 -1.07 16.75
C GLY A 344 10.89 -2.55 16.47
N ARG A 345 11.54 -3.41 17.24
CA ARG A 345 11.36 -4.87 17.19
C ARG A 345 10.34 -5.30 18.22
N TYR A 346 9.44 -6.20 17.83
CA TYR A 346 8.50 -6.81 18.78
C TYR A 346 9.25 -7.76 19.71
N GLY A 347 9.10 -7.57 21.02
CA GLY A 347 9.77 -8.35 22.07
C GLY A 347 8.81 -8.77 23.21
N PRO A 348 9.30 -9.44 24.26
CA PRO A 348 8.50 -9.81 25.42
C PRO A 348 7.90 -8.58 26.13
N ALA A 349 6.83 -8.82 26.90
CA ALA A 349 5.72 -7.92 27.23
C ALA A 349 6.02 -6.50 27.75
N GLU A 350 7.25 -6.18 28.14
CA GLU A 350 7.60 -4.90 28.78
C GLU A 350 7.84 -3.77 27.78
N HIS A 351 8.14 -4.06 26.51
CA HIS A 351 8.35 -3.05 25.48
C HIS A 351 7.57 -3.40 24.20
N ARG A 352 6.33 -2.91 24.09
CA ARG A 352 5.55 -3.03 22.86
C ARG A 352 5.96 -1.91 21.89
N PRO A 353 6.56 -2.23 20.74
CA PRO A 353 6.94 -1.20 19.77
C PRO A 353 5.68 -0.47 19.26
N PRO A 354 5.75 0.85 19.07
CA PRO A 354 4.67 1.65 18.52
C PRO A 354 4.21 1.16 17.14
N LEU A 355 2.90 1.02 16.98
CA LEU A 355 2.29 0.61 15.71
C LEU A 355 2.25 1.78 14.73
N LEU A 356 2.90 1.62 13.58
CA LEU A 356 2.89 2.57 12.48
C LEU A 356 1.67 2.40 11.58
N GLY A 357 1.19 1.16 11.40
CA GLY A 357 -0.01 0.86 10.63
C GLY A 357 -0.29 -0.63 10.49
N LEU A 358 -1.52 -0.97 10.06
CA LEU A 358 -1.96 -2.33 9.76
C LEU A 358 -2.51 -2.45 8.30
N PRO A 359 -1.67 -2.25 7.28
CA PRO A 359 -2.03 -2.56 5.90
C PRO A 359 -2.63 -3.96 5.76
N ARG A 360 -3.65 -4.10 4.90
CA ARG A 360 -4.23 -5.40 4.55
C ARG A 360 -4.00 -5.69 3.07
N ALA A 361 -3.52 -6.90 2.77
CA ALA A 361 -3.24 -7.34 1.40
C ALA A 361 -4.06 -8.59 1.08
N GLU A 362 -4.55 -8.71 -0.14
CA GLU A 362 -5.17 -9.93 -0.65
C GLU A 362 -4.11 -10.78 -1.33
N LEU A 363 -3.95 -12.02 -0.87
CA LEU A 363 -2.99 -12.97 -1.42
C LEU A 363 -3.72 -14.21 -1.91
N PRO A 364 -3.28 -14.88 -2.99
CA PRO A 364 -3.81 -16.19 -3.32
C PRO A 364 -3.68 -17.16 -2.14
N VAL A 365 -4.64 -18.07 -1.95
CA VAL A 365 -4.56 -19.09 -0.89
C VAL A 365 -3.29 -19.94 -1.06
N ARG A 366 -2.47 -20.04 0.00
CA ARG A 366 -1.13 -20.66 -0.03
C ARG A 366 -0.19 -20.07 -1.09
N GLY A 367 -0.49 -18.88 -1.60
CA GLY A 367 0.33 -18.13 -2.54
C GLY A 367 1.26 -17.15 -1.86
N SER A 368 1.91 -16.35 -2.69
CA SER A 368 2.80 -15.26 -2.27
C SER A 368 2.50 -13.99 -3.04
N ALA A 369 2.79 -12.85 -2.43
CA ALA A 369 2.80 -11.55 -3.09
C ALA A 369 4.12 -10.83 -2.84
N HIS A 370 4.57 -10.07 -3.83
CA HIS A 370 5.74 -9.20 -3.71
C HIS A 370 5.26 -7.80 -3.36
N LEU A 371 5.61 -7.33 -2.16
CA LEU A 371 5.16 -6.04 -1.64
C LEU A 371 6.32 -5.07 -1.59
N SER A 372 6.08 -3.82 -1.95
CA SER A 372 7.06 -2.73 -1.84
C SER A 372 6.65 -1.77 -0.72
N PHE A 373 7.59 -1.50 0.17
CA PHE A 373 7.44 -0.57 1.29
C PHE A 373 8.27 0.66 0.98
N VAL A 374 7.65 1.83 0.92
CA VAL A 374 8.28 3.10 0.56
C VAL A 374 8.29 4.01 1.79
N LEU A 375 9.48 4.31 2.29
CA LEU A 375 9.69 5.27 3.38
C LEU A 375 9.71 6.69 2.82
N HIS A 376 8.79 7.53 3.30
CA HIS A 376 8.72 8.96 3.02
C HIS A 376 9.33 9.81 4.15
N GLY A 377 9.49 9.24 5.34
CA GLY A 377 10.03 9.85 6.55
C GLY A 377 9.70 8.99 7.78
N PRO A 378 10.17 9.37 8.98
CA PRO A 378 9.91 8.58 10.19
C PRO A 378 8.40 8.37 10.44
N GLY A 379 7.99 7.11 10.53
CA GLY A 379 6.59 6.70 10.70
C GLY A 379 5.70 6.88 9.47
N GLU A 380 6.23 7.34 8.33
CA GLU A 380 5.50 7.53 7.07
C GLU A 380 5.92 6.45 6.05
N ILE A 381 5.31 5.26 6.15
CA ILE A 381 5.52 4.15 5.22
C ILE A 381 4.29 3.96 4.33
N GLU A 382 4.51 3.94 3.02
CA GLU A 382 3.52 3.52 2.04
C GLU A 382 3.76 2.06 1.63
N VAL A 383 2.69 1.28 1.48
CA VAL A 383 2.77 -0.12 1.02
C VAL A 383 2.13 -0.24 -0.36
N ARG A 384 2.80 -0.93 -1.28
CA ARG A 384 2.33 -1.19 -2.65
C ARG A 384 2.37 -2.68 -2.97
N ALA A 385 1.34 -3.16 -3.65
CA ALA A 385 1.29 -4.48 -4.31
C ALA A 385 1.11 -4.25 -5.81
N ASP A 386 1.97 -4.83 -6.65
CA ASP A 386 1.92 -4.70 -8.12
C ASP A 386 1.81 -3.24 -8.60
N GLY A 387 2.47 -2.32 -7.89
CA GLY A 387 2.46 -0.88 -8.18
C GLY A 387 1.23 -0.13 -7.63
N ALA A 388 0.16 -0.83 -7.24
CA ALA A 388 -1.01 -0.23 -6.62
C ALA A 388 -0.81 0.01 -5.13
N ARG A 389 -1.25 1.19 -4.65
CA ARG A 389 -1.16 1.54 -3.22
C ARG A 389 -2.19 0.75 -2.41
N ILE A 390 -1.72 0.06 -1.38
CA ILE A 390 -2.56 -0.56 -0.36
C ILE A 390 -3.01 0.52 0.62
N ARG A 391 -4.33 0.68 0.80
CA ARG A 391 -4.86 1.57 1.82
C ARG A 391 -4.60 0.96 3.20
N ALA A 392 -3.76 1.61 4.00
CA ALA A 392 -3.73 1.38 5.43
C ALA A 392 -4.93 2.09 6.05
N GLU A 393 -5.72 1.40 6.87
CA GLU A 393 -6.69 2.07 7.73
C GLU A 393 -5.91 3.01 8.66
N ALA A 394 -6.22 4.30 8.59
CA ALA A 394 -5.65 5.27 9.51
C ALA A 394 -6.10 4.90 10.94
N PRO A 395 -5.23 5.00 11.95
CA PRO A 395 -5.62 4.81 13.34
C PRO A 395 -6.45 6.02 13.80
N GLN A 396 -7.70 6.14 13.36
CA GLN A 396 -8.65 7.14 13.81
C GLN A 396 -9.54 6.53 14.91
N GLY A 397 -9.13 6.72 16.17
CA GLY A 397 -9.92 6.36 17.37
C GLY A 397 -9.88 4.86 17.72
N ALA A 398 -9.55 4.54 18.98
CA ALA A 398 -9.32 3.18 19.49
C ALA A 398 -8.51 2.33 18.49
N GLY A 399 -7.19 2.58 18.43
CA GLY A 399 -6.31 2.06 17.39
C GLY A 399 -6.50 0.57 17.11
N PRO A 400 -6.35 0.13 15.86
CA PRO A 400 -6.53 -1.27 15.49
C PRO A 400 -5.62 -2.15 16.36
N ASP A 401 -6.24 -3.02 17.17
CA ASP A 401 -5.58 -3.65 18.30
C ASP A 401 -4.64 -4.77 17.84
N LEU A 402 -3.35 -4.45 17.75
CA LEU A 402 -2.29 -5.42 17.55
C LEU A 402 -2.40 -6.56 18.58
N ALA A 403 -2.84 -6.29 19.81
CA ALA A 403 -3.02 -7.33 20.82
C ALA A 403 -4.15 -8.30 20.42
N ALA A 404 -5.32 -7.81 19.96
CA ALA A 404 -6.39 -8.65 19.43
C ALA A 404 -5.94 -9.46 18.20
N LEU A 405 -5.15 -8.86 17.30
CA LEU A 405 -4.57 -9.57 16.16
C LEU A 405 -3.67 -10.72 16.61
N LEU A 406 -2.78 -10.46 17.57
CA LEU A 406 -1.85 -11.45 18.11
C LEU A 406 -2.56 -12.50 18.98
N ALA A 407 -3.65 -12.17 19.66
CA ALA A 407 -4.46 -13.11 20.43
C ALA A 407 -5.13 -14.17 19.53
N ARG A 408 -5.44 -13.82 18.27
CA ARG A 408 -6.00 -14.73 17.26
C ARG A 408 -4.96 -15.58 16.55
N MET A 409 -3.66 -15.36 16.78
CA MET A 409 -2.61 -16.14 16.13
C MET A 409 -2.57 -17.57 16.68
N PRO A 410 -2.69 -18.60 15.83
CA PRO A 410 -2.54 -19.97 16.30
C PRO A 410 -1.09 -20.21 16.72
N ARG A 411 -0.89 -20.86 17.87
CA ARG A 411 0.45 -21.23 18.35
C ARG A 411 1.08 -22.38 17.56
N ARG A 412 0.25 -23.18 16.89
CA ARG A 412 0.67 -24.37 16.13
C ARG A 412 -0.22 -24.53 14.89
N LEU A 413 0.38 -24.95 13.79
CA LEU A 413 -0.33 -25.40 12.60
C LEU A 413 -0.23 -26.91 12.47
N ARG A 414 -1.33 -27.53 12.10
CA ARG A 414 -1.34 -28.93 11.71
C ARG A 414 -0.76 -29.04 10.30
N ARG A 415 0.21 -29.91 10.09
CA ARG A 415 0.68 -30.21 8.73
C ARG A 415 -0.47 -30.84 7.92
N PRO A 416 -0.64 -30.47 6.65
CA PRO A 416 -1.57 -31.18 5.79
C PRO A 416 -1.18 -32.67 5.75
N ARG A 417 -2.18 -33.56 5.67
CA ARG A 417 -1.94 -34.98 5.44
C ARG A 417 -1.57 -35.18 3.97
N PRO A 418 -0.76 -36.20 3.62
CA PRO A 418 -0.60 -36.61 2.23
C PRO A 418 -1.99 -36.85 1.61
N VAL A 419 -2.15 -36.52 0.34
CA VAL A 419 -3.43 -36.67 -0.38
C VAL A 419 -3.31 -37.76 -1.42
N GLU A 420 -4.30 -38.65 -1.45
CA GLU A 420 -4.55 -39.58 -2.54
C GLU A 420 -5.74 -39.10 -3.36
N LEU A 421 -5.46 -38.62 -4.57
CA LEU A 421 -6.46 -38.16 -5.52
C LEU A 421 -6.74 -39.27 -6.54
N ILE A 422 -7.99 -39.74 -6.59
CA ILE A 422 -8.48 -40.68 -7.60
C ILE A 422 -9.33 -39.87 -8.57
N CYS A 423 -8.92 -39.79 -9.84
CA CYS A 423 -9.70 -39.15 -10.89
C CYS A 423 -10.43 -40.22 -11.71
N ALA A 424 -11.74 -40.32 -11.57
CA ALA A 424 -12.58 -41.11 -12.46
C ALA A 424 -13.03 -40.22 -13.61
N VAL A 425 -12.55 -40.49 -14.83
CA VAL A 425 -12.74 -39.64 -16.00
C VAL A 425 -13.58 -40.39 -17.04
N GLU A 426 -14.66 -39.75 -17.47
CA GLU A 426 -15.46 -40.24 -18.57
C GLU A 426 -14.71 -40.10 -19.89
N MET A 427 -14.41 -41.24 -20.51
CA MET A 427 -13.66 -41.34 -21.77
C MET A 427 -14.58 -41.61 -22.97
N SER A 428 -15.89 -41.56 -22.74
CA SER A 428 -16.95 -41.68 -23.74
C SER A 428 -17.84 -40.43 -23.72
N GLY A 429 -18.69 -40.27 -24.74
CA GLY A 429 -19.54 -39.10 -24.89
C GLY A 429 -19.90 -38.87 -26.34
N THR A 430 -20.70 -37.84 -26.61
CA THR A 430 -21.19 -37.57 -27.98
C THR A 430 -20.29 -36.64 -28.77
N ASP A 431 -19.44 -35.87 -28.08
CA ASP A 431 -18.53 -34.89 -28.66
C ASP A 431 -17.06 -35.17 -28.25
N ARG A 432 -16.17 -35.22 -29.23
CA ARG A 432 -14.73 -35.39 -28.99
C ARG A 432 -14.10 -34.17 -28.32
N ALA A 433 -14.59 -32.97 -28.61
CA ALA A 433 -14.07 -31.74 -28.02
C ALA A 433 -14.35 -31.72 -26.51
N GLU A 434 -15.54 -32.14 -26.11
CA GLU A 434 -15.93 -32.25 -24.71
C GLU A 434 -15.09 -33.30 -23.94
N ILE A 435 -14.81 -34.45 -24.56
CA ILE A 435 -13.93 -35.46 -23.96
C ILE A 435 -12.50 -34.93 -23.84
N ALA A 436 -11.99 -34.23 -24.87
CA ALA A 436 -10.68 -33.60 -24.83
C ALA A 436 -10.58 -32.52 -23.73
N GLU A 437 -11.65 -31.74 -23.51
CA GLU A 437 -11.74 -30.76 -22.43
C GLU A 437 -11.62 -31.44 -21.06
N ARG A 438 -12.38 -32.50 -20.79
CA ARG A 438 -12.34 -33.22 -19.51
C ARG A 438 -10.98 -33.80 -19.20
N VAL A 439 -10.35 -34.39 -20.22
CA VAL A 439 -8.99 -34.91 -20.13
C VAL A 439 -8.00 -33.77 -19.87
N GLY A 440 -8.11 -32.66 -20.59
CA GLY A 440 -7.30 -31.46 -20.42
C GLY A 440 -7.41 -30.92 -18.99
N PHE A 441 -8.63 -30.68 -18.53
CA PHE A 441 -8.94 -30.28 -17.16
C PHE A 441 -8.32 -31.23 -16.12
N THR A 442 -8.48 -32.54 -16.30
CA THR A 442 -7.92 -33.52 -15.36
C THR A 442 -6.40 -33.48 -15.35
N GLY A 443 -5.76 -33.31 -16.52
CA GLY A 443 -4.32 -33.13 -16.63
C GLY A 443 -3.83 -31.88 -15.91
N ASP A 444 -4.51 -30.75 -16.09
CA ASP A 444 -4.19 -29.50 -15.41
C ASP A 444 -4.44 -29.56 -13.91
N LEU A 445 -5.51 -30.24 -13.49
CA LEU A 445 -5.83 -30.49 -12.10
C LEU A 445 -4.71 -31.26 -11.39
N ILE A 446 -4.23 -32.34 -12.01
CA ILE A 446 -3.15 -33.15 -11.44
C ILE A 446 -1.88 -32.31 -11.26
N ARG A 447 -1.54 -31.46 -12.24
CA ARG A 447 -0.37 -30.55 -12.16
C ARG A 447 -0.55 -29.50 -11.06
N ALA A 448 -1.73 -28.90 -10.97
CA ALA A 448 -2.08 -27.94 -9.91
C ALA A 448 -2.00 -28.58 -8.52
N ALA A 449 -2.61 -29.76 -8.37
CA ALA A 449 -2.58 -30.52 -7.12
C ALA A 449 -1.14 -30.92 -6.73
N GLU A 450 -0.28 -31.24 -7.71
CA GLU A 450 1.13 -31.54 -7.44
C GLU A 450 1.86 -30.30 -6.88
N ARG A 451 1.64 -29.12 -7.47
CA ARG A 451 2.20 -27.86 -6.95
C ARG A 451 1.78 -27.60 -5.50
N HIS A 452 0.49 -27.75 -5.19
CA HIS A 452 -0.01 -27.57 -3.82
C HIS A 452 0.41 -28.69 -2.86
N GLY A 453 0.53 -29.93 -3.35
CA GLY A 453 0.88 -31.12 -2.58
C GLY A 453 2.36 -31.20 -2.18
N ARG A 454 3.26 -30.54 -2.94
CA ARG A 454 4.68 -30.37 -2.57
C ARG A 454 4.86 -29.60 -1.25
N ALA A 455 3.89 -28.77 -0.87
CA ALA A 455 3.86 -28.09 0.42
C ALA A 455 3.14 -28.89 1.52
N GLY A 456 2.55 -30.06 1.25
CA GLY A 456 1.52 -30.65 2.12
C GLY A 456 1.73 -32.09 2.58
N GLY A 457 2.93 -32.67 2.42
CA GLY A 457 3.19 -34.07 2.79
C GLY A 457 3.08 -35.07 1.64
N GLY A 458 2.89 -34.60 0.40
CA GLY A 458 2.94 -35.42 -0.82
C GLY A 458 1.59 -35.68 -1.46
N LEU A 459 1.62 -35.95 -2.77
CA LEU A 459 0.45 -36.27 -3.59
C LEU A 459 0.66 -37.61 -4.29
N ARG A 460 -0.33 -38.50 -4.18
CA ARG A 460 -0.45 -39.71 -4.98
C ARG A 460 -1.71 -39.61 -5.83
N VAL A 461 -1.60 -40.00 -7.10
CA VAL A 461 -2.69 -39.88 -8.06
C VAL A 461 -2.98 -41.23 -8.68
N ALA A 462 -4.27 -41.59 -8.71
CA ALA A 462 -4.82 -42.65 -9.53
C ALA A 462 -5.72 -42.04 -10.60
N VAL A 463 -5.80 -42.70 -11.75
CA VAL A 463 -6.73 -42.32 -12.83
C VAL A 463 -7.49 -43.57 -13.24
N ILE A 464 -8.79 -43.43 -13.39
CA ILE A 464 -9.72 -44.45 -13.87
C ILE A 464 -10.44 -43.85 -15.09
N GLY A 465 -10.08 -44.29 -16.28
CA GLY A 465 -10.86 -43.99 -17.49
C GLY A 465 -12.00 -44.98 -17.61
N TYR A 466 -13.24 -44.49 -17.72
CA TYR A 466 -14.42 -45.32 -17.95
C TYR A 466 -15.06 -44.98 -19.29
N TYR A 467 -15.36 -46.02 -20.06
CA TYR A 467 -15.94 -45.97 -21.41
C TYR A 467 -17.36 -46.53 -21.37
N ASP A 468 -18.12 -46.40 -22.46
CA ASP A 468 -19.47 -46.97 -22.53
C ASP A 468 -19.43 -48.50 -22.55
N HIS A 469 -20.45 -49.11 -21.95
CA HIS A 469 -20.72 -50.53 -22.11
C HIS A 469 -20.79 -50.89 -23.59
N ALA A 470 -19.98 -51.87 -24.02
CA ALA A 470 -20.15 -52.46 -25.34
C ALA A 470 -21.35 -53.42 -25.28
N PRO A 471 -22.28 -53.38 -26.25
CA PRO A 471 -23.29 -54.42 -26.35
C PRO A 471 -22.56 -55.76 -26.50
N ARG A 472 -22.86 -56.72 -25.61
CA ARG A 472 -22.35 -58.08 -25.72
C ARG A 472 -22.93 -58.70 -27.00
N ASN A 473 -22.12 -58.77 -28.04
CA ASN A 473 -22.37 -59.64 -29.18
C ASN A 473 -21.33 -60.76 -29.10
N GLU A 474 -21.76 -62.02 -29.25
CA GLU A 474 -20.93 -63.24 -29.10
C GLU A 474 -19.62 -63.24 -29.93
N HIS A 475 -19.48 -62.33 -30.90
CA HIS A 475 -18.40 -62.29 -31.87
C HIS A 475 -17.46 -61.08 -31.70
N GLN A 476 -17.64 -60.24 -30.67
CA GLN A 476 -16.72 -59.14 -30.36
C GLN A 476 -15.90 -59.45 -29.10
N PRO A 477 -14.58 -59.25 -29.12
CA PRO A 477 -13.75 -59.42 -27.93
C PRO A 477 -14.19 -58.44 -26.84
N ASP A 478 -14.22 -58.90 -25.58
CA ASP A 478 -14.49 -58.09 -24.39
C ASP A 478 -13.58 -56.84 -24.38
N ARG A 479 -14.14 -55.70 -24.78
CA ARG A 479 -13.44 -54.43 -24.62
C ARG A 479 -13.49 -54.03 -23.15
N LYS A 480 -12.32 -53.77 -22.56
CA LYS A 480 -12.22 -53.29 -21.18
C LYS A 480 -12.95 -51.96 -21.05
N VAL A 481 -14.09 -51.99 -20.36
CA VAL A 481 -14.92 -50.81 -20.04
C VAL A 481 -14.20 -49.85 -19.10
N ILE A 482 -13.25 -50.37 -18.30
CA ILE A 482 -12.43 -49.61 -17.36
C ILE A 482 -10.95 -49.80 -17.67
N ARG A 483 -10.21 -48.68 -17.76
CA ARG A 483 -8.75 -48.63 -17.71
C ARG A 483 -8.33 -47.84 -16.49
N SER A 484 -7.32 -48.30 -15.77
CA SER A 484 -6.91 -47.61 -14.55
C SER A 484 -5.45 -47.80 -14.20
N VAL A 485 -4.93 -46.82 -13.47
CA VAL A 485 -3.60 -46.86 -12.84
C VAL A 485 -3.75 -46.65 -11.34
N ARG A 486 -3.09 -47.50 -10.55
CA ARG A 486 -3.11 -47.42 -9.08
C ARG A 486 -2.46 -46.11 -8.56
N PRO A 487 -2.83 -45.64 -7.35
CA PRO A 487 -2.27 -44.41 -6.78
C PRO A 487 -0.73 -44.42 -6.73
N GLY A 488 -0.11 -43.45 -7.40
CA GLY A 488 1.35 -43.32 -7.47
C GLY A 488 1.80 -41.88 -7.77
N PRO A 489 3.05 -41.65 -8.16
CA PRO A 489 3.53 -40.31 -8.50
C PRO A 489 2.69 -39.65 -9.61
N PRO A 490 2.42 -38.33 -9.54
CA PRO A 490 1.57 -37.61 -10.52
C PRO A 490 1.97 -37.84 -11.98
N GLY A 491 3.28 -37.91 -12.27
CA GLY A 491 3.78 -38.17 -13.62
C GLY A 491 3.31 -39.50 -14.22
N ARG A 492 3.09 -40.54 -13.40
CA ARG A 492 2.56 -41.84 -13.87
C ARG A 492 1.09 -41.72 -14.27
N ALA A 493 0.30 -41.02 -13.47
CA ALA A 493 -1.11 -40.73 -13.75
C ALA A 493 -1.27 -39.89 -15.03
N LEU A 494 -0.45 -38.84 -15.19
CA LEU A 494 -0.45 -37.99 -16.39
C LEU A 494 -0.10 -38.77 -17.66
N ARG A 495 0.89 -39.67 -17.59
CA ARG A 495 1.25 -40.54 -18.72
C ARG A 495 0.10 -41.47 -19.08
N HIS A 496 -0.50 -42.13 -18.08
CA HIS A 496 -1.63 -43.03 -18.31
C HIS A 496 -2.85 -42.30 -18.90
N LEU A 497 -3.15 -41.09 -18.42
CA LEU A 497 -4.22 -40.26 -18.95
C LEU A 497 -4.01 -39.96 -20.45
N ARG A 498 -2.77 -39.69 -20.87
CA ARG A 498 -2.41 -39.50 -22.30
C ARG A 498 -2.50 -40.78 -23.13
N GLU A 499 -2.24 -41.95 -22.54
CA GLU A 499 -2.37 -43.23 -23.24
C GLU A 499 -3.84 -43.60 -23.49
N MET A 500 -4.76 -43.16 -22.63
CA MET A 500 -6.19 -43.47 -22.75
C MET A 500 -6.91 -42.62 -23.82
N THR A 501 -6.35 -41.48 -24.23
CA THR A 501 -6.99 -40.58 -25.20
C THR A 501 -7.01 -41.11 -26.63
N SER A 502 -6.10 -42.03 -26.99
CA SER A 502 -6.06 -42.61 -28.34
C SER A 502 -7.23 -43.55 -28.65
N GLU A 503 -8.04 -43.90 -27.65
CA GLU A 503 -9.12 -44.90 -27.75
C GLU A 503 -10.52 -44.28 -27.63
N VAL A 504 -10.63 -42.95 -27.64
CA VAL A 504 -11.89 -42.22 -27.50
C VAL A 504 -12.80 -42.45 -28.70
N GLN A 505 -13.96 -43.07 -28.46
CA GLN A 505 -15.01 -43.28 -29.47
C GLN A 505 -16.29 -42.55 -29.07
N PRO A 506 -16.79 -41.62 -29.91
CA PRO A 506 -18.08 -40.99 -29.66
C PRO A 506 -19.20 -42.02 -29.69
N ARG A 507 -20.02 -42.07 -28.64
CA ARG A 507 -21.19 -42.94 -28.53
C ARG A 507 -22.31 -42.22 -27.79
N ARG A 508 -23.55 -42.47 -28.24
CA ARG A 508 -24.77 -41.90 -27.65
C ARG A 508 -25.43 -42.93 -26.76
N THR A 509 -25.13 -42.91 -25.47
CA THR A 509 -25.87 -43.66 -24.43
C THR A 509 -26.35 -42.71 -23.33
N LEU A 510 -27.47 -43.05 -22.68
CA LEU A 510 -28.05 -42.26 -21.57
C LEU A 510 -27.24 -42.36 -20.27
N THR A 511 -26.48 -43.43 -20.09
CA THR A 511 -25.65 -43.70 -18.92
C THR A 511 -24.21 -43.93 -19.34
N SER A 512 -23.29 -43.66 -18.42
CA SER A 512 -21.89 -44.05 -18.51
C SER A 512 -21.63 -45.28 -17.62
N SER A 513 -20.47 -45.92 -17.76
CA SER A 513 -20.05 -47.03 -16.89
C SER A 513 -19.38 -46.55 -15.59
N LEU A 514 -19.88 -45.45 -15.02
CA LEU A 514 -19.37 -44.85 -13.78
C LEU A 514 -19.52 -45.79 -12.58
N GLU A 515 -20.52 -46.67 -12.56
CA GLU A 515 -20.69 -47.69 -11.52
C GLU A 515 -19.48 -48.65 -11.43
N ASP A 516 -18.91 -49.03 -12.58
CA ASP A 516 -17.72 -49.87 -12.64
C ASP A 516 -16.47 -49.09 -12.21
N ALA A 517 -16.41 -47.79 -12.52
CA ALA A 517 -15.35 -46.91 -12.05
C ALA A 517 -15.39 -46.73 -10.52
N LEU A 518 -16.58 -46.60 -9.94
CA LEU A 518 -16.79 -46.54 -8.49
C LEU A 518 -16.36 -47.86 -7.83
N LYS A 519 -16.70 -49.01 -8.42
CA LYS A 519 -16.23 -50.33 -7.97
C LYS A 519 -14.70 -50.45 -8.05
N ALA A 520 -14.08 -49.94 -9.11
CA ALA A 520 -12.63 -49.91 -9.24
C ALA A 520 -11.98 -49.00 -8.18
N ALA A 521 -12.53 -47.82 -7.91
CA ALA A 521 -12.07 -46.93 -6.85
C ALA A 521 -12.23 -47.58 -5.45
N ALA A 522 -13.34 -48.28 -5.21
CA ALA A 522 -13.55 -49.03 -3.98
C ALA A 522 -12.50 -50.15 -3.82
N ARG A 523 -12.10 -50.84 -4.89
CA ARG A 523 -11.00 -51.83 -4.81
C ARG A 523 -9.66 -51.17 -4.49
N MET A 524 -9.33 -50.06 -5.16
CA MET A 524 -8.07 -49.33 -4.92
C MET A 524 -7.93 -48.83 -3.48
N THR A 525 -9.04 -48.49 -2.83
CA THR A 525 -9.05 -47.98 -1.45
C THR A 525 -9.08 -49.10 -0.40
N ALA A 526 -9.37 -50.35 -0.78
CA ALA A 526 -9.39 -51.50 0.12
C ALA A 526 -7.98 -52.04 0.44
N ASP A 527 -7.05 -51.98 -0.52
CA ASP A 527 -5.70 -52.60 -0.43
C ASP A 527 -4.72 -51.83 0.49
N ARG A 528 -5.20 -51.06 1.47
CA ARG A 528 -4.40 -50.02 2.14
C ARG A 528 -3.68 -50.50 3.41
N ARG A 529 -2.42 -50.07 3.55
CA ARG A 529 -1.60 -50.15 4.79
C ARG A 529 -1.79 -48.90 5.67
N ASP A 530 -1.50 -49.05 6.96
CA ASP A 530 -1.82 -48.20 8.13
C ASP A 530 -1.48 -46.68 8.11
N GLU A 531 -1.08 -46.09 6.97
CA GLU A 531 -0.75 -44.67 6.91
C GLU A 531 -1.98 -43.75 6.72
N PRO A 532 -2.18 -42.74 7.59
CA PRO A 532 -3.33 -41.84 7.54
C PRO A 532 -3.18 -40.76 6.46
N VAL A 533 -3.71 -41.02 5.26
CA VAL A 533 -3.80 -40.02 4.17
C VAL A 533 -5.21 -39.48 4.01
N GLY A 534 -5.36 -38.29 3.43
CA GLY A 534 -6.66 -37.81 2.94
C GLY A 534 -6.98 -38.45 1.59
N GLN A 535 -8.11 -39.14 1.47
CA GLN A 535 -8.52 -39.75 0.21
C GLN A 535 -9.64 -38.95 -0.45
N VAL A 536 -9.49 -38.68 -1.73
CA VAL A 536 -10.44 -37.91 -2.51
C VAL A 536 -10.68 -38.59 -3.85
N LEU A 537 -11.95 -38.84 -4.18
CA LEU A 537 -12.39 -39.28 -5.49
C LEU A 537 -13.05 -38.10 -6.20
N LEU A 538 -12.52 -37.71 -7.35
CA LEU A 538 -13.16 -36.77 -8.26
C LEU A 538 -13.74 -37.52 -9.45
N VAL A 539 -15.05 -37.44 -9.63
CA VAL A 539 -15.75 -37.90 -10.83
C VAL A 539 -15.78 -36.75 -11.84
N VAL A 540 -15.28 -36.96 -13.05
CA VAL A 540 -15.26 -35.98 -14.15
C VAL A 540 -16.02 -36.57 -15.32
N GLY A 541 -17.26 -36.11 -15.52
CA GLY A 541 -18.17 -36.65 -16.52
C GLY A 541 -19.51 -35.94 -16.51
N ASP A 542 -20.34 -36.24 -17.49
CA ASP A 542 -21.62 -35.59 -17.77
C ASP A 542 -22.80 -36.55 -17.64
N ARG A 543 -22.56 -37.85 -17.78
CA ARG A 543 -23.62 -38.87 -17.76
C ARG A 543 -23.66 -39.63 -16.44
N PRO A 544 -24.86 -39.94 -15.93
CA PRO A 544 -25.02 -40.68 -14.67
C PRO A 544 -24.50 -42.13 -14.79
N PRO A 545 -24.20 -42.79 -13.66
CA PRO A 545 -23.98 -44.24 -13.61
C PRO A 545 -25.24 -45.01 -14.03
N ALA A 546 -25.06 -46.23 -14.53
CA ALA A 546 -26.17 -47.14 -14.76
C ALA A 546 -26.68 -47.73 -13.43
N PRO A 547 -28.01 -47.80 -13.20
CA PRO A 547 -28.58 -48.44 -12.02
C PRO A 547 -28.30 -49.96 -12.00
N TYR A 548 -28.40 -50.60 -10.83
CA TYR A 548 -28.17 -52.05 -10.69
C TYR A 548 -29.08 -52.88 -11.62
N ALA A 549 -30.35 -52.47 -11.72
CA ALA A 549 -31.35 -53.02 -12.63
C ALA A 549 -31.99 -51.88 -13.42
N GLN A 550 -32.66 -52.20 -14.54
CA GLN A 550 -33.29 -51.18 -15.39
C GLN A 550 -34.31 -50.33 -14.63
N GLU A 551 -34.17 -49.00 -14.70
CA GLU A 551 -35.08 -48.03 -14.08
C GLU A 551 -35.80 -47.19 -15.14
N GLY A 552 -36.99 -47.63 -15.56
CA GLY A 552 -37.75 -46.96 -16.62
C GLY A 552 -37.00 -47.03 -17.96
N LEU A 553 -36.60 -45.87 -18.48
CA LEU A 553 -35.83 -45.73 -19.73
C LEU A 553 -34.30 -45.83 -19.51
N VAL A 554 -33.84 -45.94 -18.26
CA VAL A 554 -32.42 -46.01 -17.93
C VAL A 554 -31.98 -47.49 -17.93
N PRO A 555 -31.07 -47.91 -18.83
CA PRO A 555 -30.61 -49.30 -18.88
C PRO A 555 -29.81 -49.63 -17.61
N GLY A 556 -30.01 -50.85 -17.08
CA GLY A 556 -29.24 -51.34 -15.93
C GLY A 556 -27.79 -51.68 -16.29
N CYS A 557 -26.93 -51.75 -15.28
CA CYS A 557 -25.55 -52.16 -15.43
C CYS A 557 -25.48 -53.63 -15.91
N PRO A 558 -24.81 -53.92 -17.05
CA PRO A 558 -24.69 -55.29 -17.56
C PRO A 558 -23.87 -56.21 -16.65
N LEU A 559 -23.08 -55.64 -15.73
CA LEU A 559 -22.31 -56.35 -14.72
C LEU A 559 -23.01 -56.38 -13.34
N ALA A 560 -24.27 -55.93 -13.28
CA ALA A 560 -25.07 -55.87 -12.06
C ALA A 560 -24.33 -55.18 -10.90
N VAL A 561 -23.64 -54.07 -11.18
CA VAL A 561 -22.94 -53.28 -10.16
C VAL A 561 -23.89 -52.24 -9.58
N ASP A 562 -24.11 -52.31 -8.27
CA ASP A 562 -24.83 -51.27 -7.53
C ASP A 562 -23.88 -50.13 -7.16
N TRP A 563 -23.99 -49.01 -7.88
CA TRP A 563 -23.15 -47.83 -7.67
C TRP A 563 -23.37 -47.15 -6.31
N ARG A 564 -24.59 -47.20 -5.75
CA ARG A 564 -24.88 -46.59 -4.45
C ARG A 564 -24.15 -47.33 -3.35
N GLU A 565 -24.07 -48.66 -3.47
CA GLU A 565 -23.32 -49.49 -2.54
C GLU A 565 -21.81 -49.24 -2.61
N GLN A 566 -21.27 -49.05 -3.81
CA GLN A 566 -19.85 -48.69 -3.97
C GLN A 566 -19.56 -47.30 -3.38
N LEU A 567 -20.44 -46.33 -3.60
CA LEU A 567 -20.33 -44.99 -3.02
C LEU A 567 -20.40 -45.01 -1.49
N ARG A 568 -21.32 -45.78 -0.92
CA ARG A 568 -21.42 -46.00 0.53
C ARG A 568 -20.13 -46.60 1.10
N THR A 569 -19.58 -47.60 0.43
CA THR A 569 -18.31 -48.23 0.81
C THR A 569 -17.15 -47.23 0.81
N LEU A 570 -17.05 -46.38 -0.21
CA LEU A 570 -16.03 -45.33 -0.29
C LEU A 570 -16.17 -44.32 0.86
N ARG A 571 -17.39 -43.88 1.16
CA ARG A 571 -17.67 -42.94 2.26
C ARG A 571 -17.35 -43.53 3.63
N LEU A 572 -17.69 -44.80 3.87
CA LEU A 572 -17.34 -45.52 5.10
C LEU A 572 -15.83 -45.62 5.32
N ARG A 573 -15.04 -45.59 4.25
CA ARG A 573 -13.57 -45.55 4.30
C ARG A 573 -13.00 -44.13 4.39
N GLY A 574 -13.85 -43.12 4.54
CA GLY A 574 -13.44 -41.73 4.66
C GLY A 574 -13.00 -41.09 3.34
N VAL A 575 -13.39 -41.66 2.19
CA VAL A 575 -13.12 -41.06 0.88
C VAL A 575 -14.09 -39.91 0.64
N ARG A 576 -13.56 -38.70 0.49
CA ARG A 576 -14.34 -37.53 0.05
C ARG A 576 -14.65 -37.65 -1.44
N VAL A 577 -15.90 -37.42 -1.83
CA VAL A 577 -16.31 -37.51 -3.24
C VAL A 577 -16.66 -36.13 -3.75
N GLY A 578 -16.03 -35.74 -4.85
CA GLY A 578 -16.36 -34.55 -5.63
C GLY A 578 -16.85 -34.94 -7.02
N VAL A 579 -17.66 -34.08 -7.62
CA VAL A 579 -18.18 -34.27 -8.98
C VAL A 579 -17.90 -33.02 -9.79
N ARG A 580 -17.34 -33.19 -10.97
CA ARG A 580 -17.32 -32.20 -12.03
C ARG A 580 -18.26 -32.66 -13.14
N ALA A 581 -19.45 -32.09 -13.14
CA ALA A 581 -20.50 -32.36 -14.11
C ALA A 581 -21.30 -31.09 -14.34
N GLU A 582 -21.80 -30.90 -15.56
CA GLU A 582 -22.96 -30.04 -15.79
C GLU A 582 -24.20 -30.94 -15.63
N PRO A 583 -25.09 -30.68 -14.66
CA PRO A 583 -26.26 -31.53 -14.45
C PRO A 583 -27.07 -31.64 -15.75
N PHE A 584 -27.02 -32.82 -16.37
CA PHE A 584 -27.67 -33.10 -17.64
C PHE A 584 -29.19 -32.84 -17.56
N ALA A 585 -29.67 -31.87 -18.32
CA ALA A 585 -31.10 -31.66 -18.54
C ALA A 585 -31.57 -32.60 -19.66
N PRO A 586 -32.43 -33.60 -19.38
CA PRO A 586 -32.79 -34.58 -20.40
C PRO A 586 -33.61 -33.92 -21.52
N PRO A 587 -33.35 -34.23 -22.80
CA PRO A 587 -34.17 -33.80 -23.92
C PRO A 587 -35.43 -34.67 -24.01
N VAL A 588 -36.23 -34.72 -22.94
CA VAL A 588 -37.48 -35.51 -22.90
C VAL A 588 -38.66 -34.56 -22.87
N ALA A 589 -39.46 -34.60 -23.94
CA ALA A 589 -40.68 -33.81 -24.03
C ALA A 589 -41.64 -34.15 -22.88
N PRO A 590 -42.36 -33.15 -22.32
CA PRO A 590 -43.40 -33.37 -21.33
C PRO A 590 -44.38 -34.46 -21.79
N GLY A 591 -44.70 -35.43 -20.93
CA GLY A 591 -45.67 -36.50 -21.22
C GLY A 591 -45.08 -37.78 -21.85
N THR A 592 -43.76 -37.87 -22.07
CA THR A 592 -43.13 -39.11 -22.55
C THR A 592 -43.27 -40.22 -21.49
N PRO A 593 -43.84 -41.41 -21.81
CA PRO A 593 -43.93 -42.53 -20.87
C PRO A 593 -42.56 -42.89 -20.28
N GLY A 594 -42.46 -42.92 -18.95
CA GLY A 594 -41.19 -43.16 -18.24
C GLY A 594 -40.26 -41.93 -18.09
N GLY A 595 -40.59 -40.79 -18.71
CA GLY A 595 -39.79 -39.56 -18.64
C GLY A 595 -39.71 -38.94 -17.25
N GLU A 596 -40.75 -39.05 -16.43
CA GLU A 596 -40.70 -38.62 -15.01
C GLU A 596 -39.74 -39.46 -14.17
N ARG A 597 -39.71 -40.77 -14.38
CA ARG A 597 -38.77 -41.66 -13.68
C ARG A 597 -37.33 -41.34 -14.10
N LEU A 598 -37.09 -41.10 -15.39
CA LEU A 598 -35.79 -40.65 -15.89
C LEU A 598 -35.36 -39.32 -15.25
N ARG A 599 -36.24 -38.31 -15.20
CA ARG A 599 -35.95 -37.01 -14.57
C ARG A 599 -35.63 -37.16 -13.08
N ARG A 600 -36.38 -38.01 -12.36
CA ARG A 600 -36.14 -38.30 -10.94
C ARG A 600 -34.82 -39.02 -10.71
N TYR A 601 -34.49 -39.98 -11.57
CA TYR A 601 -33.20 -40.68 -11.51
C TYR A 601 -32.04 -39.71 -11.72
N LEU A 602 -32.09 -38.90 -12.79
CA LEU A 602 -31.03 -37.94 -13.11
C LEU A 602 -30.82 -36.90 -12.01
N SER A 603 -31.89 -36.31 -11.49
CA SER A 603 -31.79 -35.30 -10.42
C SER A 603 -31.32 -35.91 -9.09
N GLY A 604 -31.81 -37.11 -8.74
CA GLY A 604 -31.41 -37.82 -7.52
C GLY A 604 -29.97 -38.31 -7.57
N THR A 605 -29.48 -38.75 -8.73
CA THR A 605 -28.15 -39.38 -8.83
C THR A 605 -27.01 -38.41 -8.53
N TRP A 606 -27.05 -37.19 -9.06
CA TRP A 606 -26.03 -36.19 -8.77
C TRP A 606 -26.07 -35.71 -7.32
N HIS A 607 -27.27 -35.61 -6.75
CA HIS A 607 -27.45 -35.33 -5.33
C HIS A 607 -26.83 -36.42 -4.44
N ASP A 608 -27.14 -37.69 -4.75
CA ASP A 608 -26.62 -38.86 -4.06
C ASP A 608 -25.08 -38.94 -4.14
N LEU A 609 -24.49 -38.66 -5.32
CA LEU A 609 -23.03 -38.64 -5.53
C LEU A 609 -22.34 -37.55 -4.72
N LEU A 610 -22.90 -36.34 -4.66
CA LEU A 610 -22.35 -35.20 -3.91
C LEU A 610 -22.46 -35.36 -2.39
N GLY A 611 -23.55 -35.96 -1.89
CA GLY A 611 -23.78 -36.13 -0.45
C GLY A 611 -23.77 -34.80 0.33
N THR A 612 -23.28 -34.84 1.57
CA THR A 612 -23.24 -33.69 2.49
C THR A 612 -22.08 -32.73 2.23
N ASP A 613 -20.96 -33.21 1.67
CA ASP A 613 -19.74 -32.42 1.48
C ASP A 613 -19.78 -31.52 0.23
N ARG A 614 -20.79 -31.67 -0.64
CA ARG A 614 -21.16 -30.81 -1.80
C ARG A 614 -19.98 -30.20 -2.58
N LEU A 615 -18.98 -31.00 -2.96
CA LEU A 615 -17.92 -30.55 -3.87
C LEU A 615 -18.36 -30.73 -5.34
N LEU A 616 -19.18 -29.78 -5.83
CA LEU A 616 -19.60 -29.70 -7.22
C LEU A 616 -18.75 -28.66 -7.97
N LEU A 617 -18.10 -29.09 -9.05
CA LEU A 617 -17.32 -28.23 -9.94
C LEU A 617 -18.05 -28.10 -11.28
N ARG A 618 -18.19 -26.88 -11.78
CA ARG A 618 -18.89 -26.59 -13.04
C ARG A 618 -17.91 -26.52 -14.21
N PRO A 619 -18.13 -27.28 -15.30
CA PRO A 619 -17.40 -27.12 -16.54
C PRO A 619 -17.42 -25.66 -17.03
N GLY A 620 -16.31 -25.19 -17.60
CA GLY A 620 -16.15 -23.81 -18.08
C GLY A 620 -16.11 -22.70 -17.00
N THR A 621 -16.49 -22.98 -15.75
CA THR A 621 -16.52 -21.98 -14.66
C THR A 621 -15.41 -22.20 -13.63
N ASP A 622 -15.28 -23.43 -13.12
CA ASP A 622 -14.29 -23.74 -12.10
C ASP A 622 -12.97 -24.19 -12.74
N SER A 623 -11.89 -23.43 -12.48
CA SER A 623 -10.56 -23.73 -12.99
C SER A 623 -9.95 -24.96 -12.32
N ALA A 624 -9.02 -25.63 -13.01
CA ALA A 624 -8.26 -26.75 -12.46
C ALA A 624 -7.46 -26.38 -11.20
N GLU A 625 -6.96 -25.14 -11.11
CA GLU A 625 -6.25 -24.63 -9.93
C GLU A 625 -7.17 -24.55 -8.71
N ARG A 626 -8.35 -23.94 -8.90
CA ARG A 626 -9.39 -23.82 -7.86
C ARG A 626 -9.86 -25.19 -7.37
N ALA A 627 -10.08 -26.12 -8.30
CA ALA A 627 -10.44 -27.50 -7.98
C ALA A 627 -9.32 -28.21 -7.18
N ALA A 628 -8.07 -28.06 -7.59
CA ALA A 628 -6.93 -28.64 -6.87
C ALA A 628 -6.82 -28.10 -5.44
N LEU A 629 -7.04 -26.80 -5.25
CA LEU A 629 -7.05 -26.17 -3.93
C LEU A 629 -8.16 -26.76 -3.04
N ALA A 630 -9.39 -26.88 -3.54
CA ALA A 630 -10.53 -27.43 -2.80
C ALA A 630 -10.36 -28.92 -2.42
N LEU A 631 -9.74 -29.71 -3.30
CA LEU A 631 -9.48 -31.14 -3.09
C LEU A 631 -8.31 -31.39 -2.12
N THR A 632 -7.29 -30.53 -2.14
CA THR A 632 -6.09 -30.67 -1.28
C THR A 632 -6.19 -29.90 0.03
N ALA A 633 -7.17 -29.02 0.19
CA ALA A 633 -7.57 -28.49 1.48
C ALA A 633 -8.24 -29.62 2.29
N GLY A 634 -7.48 -30.23 3.21
CA GLY A 634 -8.07 -31.12 4.21
C GLY A 634 -9.11 -30.39 5.06
N PRO A 635 -10.00 -31.10 5.79
CA PRO A 635 -10.90 -30.47 6.74
C PRO A 635 -10.07 -29.78 7.83
N SER A 636 -9.86 -28.47 7.68
CA SER A 636 -9.20 -27.64 8.68
C SER A 636 -10.20 -27.38 9.79
N HIS A 637 -9.96 -27.96 10.97
CA HIS A 637 -10.69 -27.62 12.21
C HIS A 637 -10.17 -26.35 12.89
N ALA A 638 -9.32 -25.56 12.22
CA ALA A 638 -8.89 -24.27 12.77
C ALA A 638 -10.05 -23.29 12.64
N THR A 639 -10.61 -22.83 13.76
CA THR A 639 -11.84 -22.03 13.81
C THR A 639 -11.68 -20.61 13.27
N ASP A 640 -10.47 -20.15 12.96
CA ASP A 640 -10.22 -18.83 12.40
C ASP A 640 -9.03 -18.88 11.43
N GLY A 641 -9.18 -18.25 10.26
CA GLY A 641 -8.07 -18.05 9.33
C GLY A 641 -6.93 -17.27 9.98
N ILE A 642 -5.68 -17.55 9.59
CA ILE A 642 -4.52 -16.86 10.16
C ILE A 642 -4.48 -15.44 9.62
N PRO A 643 -4.55 -14.41 10.47
CA PRO A 643 -4.68 -13.04 9.99
C PRO A 643 -3.32 -12.42 9.60
N LEU A 644 -2.18 -12.99 10.02
CA LEU A 644 -0.85 -12.49 9.64
C LEU A 644 -0.30 -13.17 8.39
N ALA A 645 0.45 -12.39 7.59
CA ALA A 645 1.25 -12.93 6.51
C ALA A 645 2.46 -13.71 7.05
N PHE A 646 2.91 -14.73 6.33
CA PHE A 646 4.10 -15.51 6.66
C PHE A 646 5.35 -15.00 5.95
N ALA A 647 6.49 -15.08 6.62
CA ALA A 647 7.81 -14.74 6.05
C ALA A 647 8.33 -15.79 5.05
N ALA A 648 7.78 -17.00 5.08
CA ALA A 648 8.09 -18.09 4.17
C ALA A 648 6.83 -18.98 4.00
N PRO A 649 6.75 -19.84 2.98
CA PRO A 649 5.64 -20.78 2.87
C PRO A 649 5.54 -21.63 4.15
N PRO A 650 4.38 -21.67 4.84
CA PRO A 650 4.28 -22.25 6.19
C PRO A 650 4.63 -23.74 6.25
N PHE A 651 4.57 -24.43 5.11
CA PHE A 651 4.84 -25.86 5.00
C PHE A 651 5.86 -26.17 3.89
N ALA A 652 6.85 -25.29 3.67
CA ALA A 652 7.92 -25.55 2.72
C ALA A 652 8.53 -26.95 2.95
N PRO A 653 8.83 -27.73 1.90
CA PRO A 653 9.57 -28.97 2.05
C PRO A 653 10.90 -28.61 2.70
N GLY A 654 11.20 -29.23 3.85
CA GLY A 654 12.43 -28.93 4.58
C GLY A 654 13.61 -29.03 3.63
N ARG A 655 14.49 -28.02 3.63
CA ARG A 655 15.82 -28.18 3.06
C ARG A 655 16.43 -29.36 3.80
N SER A 656 16.62 -30.48 3.12
CA SER A 656 17.61 -31.46 3.55
C SER A 656 18.92 -30.71 3.55
N ASP A 657 19.46 -30.44 4.74
CA ASP A 657 20.85 -30.00 4.85
C ASP A 657 21.71 -30.98 4.04
N PRO A 658 22.69 -30.49 3.26
CA PRO A 658 23.61 -31.39 2.57
C PRO A 658 24.23 -32.32 3.61
N PRO A 659 24.43 -33.61 3.28
CA PRO A 659 25.11 -34.52 4.20
C PRO A 659 26.43 -33.86 4.59
N ARG A 660 26.66 -33.69 5.90
CA ARG A 660 27.95 -33.25 6.40
C ARG A 660 28.97 -34.27 5.91
N SER A 661 29.83 -33.83 4.99
CA SER A 661 30.99 -34.55 4.48
C SER A 661 31.97 -34.87 5.60
#